data_AF-A0A7G6A9I2-F1
#
_entry.id   AF-A0A7G6A9I2-F1
#
_cell.length_a   1.000
_cell.length_b   1.000
_cell.length_c   1.000
_cell.angle_alpha   90.00
_cell.angle_beta   90.00
_cell.angle_gamma   90.00
#
_symmetry.space_group_name_H-M   'P 1'
#
loop_
_entity.id
_entity.type
_entity.pdbx_description
1 polymer ?
#
loop_
_entity_poly.entity_id
_entity_poly.type
_entity_poly.pdbx_seq_one_letter_code
_entity_poly.pdbx_strand_id
1 'polypeptide(L)'
;MKQPTHTIPSREEILGVFRDAGAPLDAAALARALQVKPAAQEVLGRRLNAMERDGQIRTNGNGLYMLADQSGFIAGKIAAHRDGFGFVIPDEPGDDLFLNDKEMQKVLHGDRVLAKIVGTDRRGRPEGTIVEVVERANTHIIGRLLNEGGVWIVSPEDQRMSQDILVAGSPGKARAGQVVSVELIEQPARFQQPTGRIVEVLGELDDPGMEIEIAVRKFGVPHVFSPAALKQAGKLPSEVRDADLVDRVDLRDVPLVTIDGEDARDFDDAVYCEPVKVGAEDGFRLLVAIADVSHYVKPNDALDADAIERSTSVYFPRRVIPMLPEKLSNGLCSLNPAVDRLCLVCDMVVTSAGEVTAYQFYPAVMHSAARLTYNQVAEVLADRHGEEAARRPAIVPHLLNLNAAFHALLKARHERGAIDFETTETYIVCNAMGKIEKIIPRTRNDAHRLIEECMLAANVCAADLLIRHKHPGTFRIHGTPTEEKLNQLRTFLRQAGLNLGGGTKPTAGDYAAVMREIKDRPDAALLQTMLLRSMQQAVYSPDNVGHFGLAYEAYAHFTSPIRRYPDLLTHRAIKAILLGRRYEPKGIDVSKLNTTVSNAVRKQAAKDKAEGKSKEEKDLTIWDALGVHCSANERRADEASRDVENWLKCFYMQDKLGESFTGVIAGVTTFGIFVQLDELYVEGLVHITGLGQDYFQYDEARHLLRGERTGRTFGLTDRVTVQVAKVDLEARKIDLVLAEEGAAAPAQPQGQQSQQDGQNARADGGRGNRGGNGNASNGGRGGQQKQEGNRDGGREGGGKRSRRNRRNGGAANLSTPGHLDEPAVDTLALTAVAVPQPQVDEADPDQPSAKPSRRARKNAAAARRREEAETESAAQAAAAVVAAEPVATPAADAPAAGEQAIAQGTQERNS
;
A
#
# COMPACT_ATOMS: atom_id res chain seq x y z
N MET A 1 -54.02 5.28 24.67
CA MET A 1 -53.78 3.89 25.12
C MET A 1 -52.29 3.73 25.38
N LYS A 2 -51.87 3.03 26.43
CA LYS A 2 -50.46 2.59 26.55
C LYS A 2 -50.30 1.32 25.71
N GLN A 3 -49.45 1.34 24.69
CA GLN A 3 -48.99 0.08 24.09
C GLN A 3 -48.03 -0.60 25.08
N PRO A 4 -48.14 -1.91 25.32
CA PRO A 4 -47.19 -2.61 26.17
C PRO A 4 -45.84 -2.72 25.46
N THR A 5 -44.79 -2.15 26.06
CA THR A 5 -43.41 -2.26 25.60
C THR A 5 -42.86 -3.66 25.90
N HIS A 6 -43.33 -4.65 25.14
CA HIS A 6 -42.75 -5.98 25.14
C HIS A 6 -41.43 -5.97 24.34
N THR A 7 -40.37 -6.50 24.94
CA THR A 7 -39.15 -6.84 24.21
C THR A 7 -39.49 -7.89 23.16
N ILE A 8 -39.26 -7.56 21.88
CA ILE A 8 -39.54 -8.43 20.73
C ILE A 8 -38.19 -8.81 20.12
N PRO A 9 -37.94 -10.10 19.83
CA PRO A 9 -36.68 -10.53 19.23
C PRO A 9 -36.30 -9.74 17.97
N SER A 10 -35.01 -9.46 17.83
CA SER A 10 -34.39 -8.87 16.66
C SER A 10 -34.61 -9.75 15.41
N ARG A 11 -34.44 -9.18 14.22
CA ARG A 11 -34.48 -10.00 12.99
C ARG A 11 -33.31 -10.99 12.94
N GLU A 12 -32.15 -10.60 13.45
CA GLU A 12 -30.95 -11.45 13.51
C GLU A 12 -31.14 -12.62 14.48
N GLU A 13 -31.77 -12.41 15.64
CA GLU A 13 -32.12 -13.49 16.58
C GLU A 13 -33.11 -14.49 15.95
N ILE A 14 -34.13 -13.99 15.25
CA ILE A 14 -35.10 -14.82 14.52
C ILE A 14 -34.40 -15.63 13.42
N LEU A 15 -33.52 -15.01 12.63
CA LEU A 15 -32.80 -15.67 11.55
C LEU A 15 -31.77 -16.68 12.07
N GLY A 16 -31.09 -16.39 13.19
CA GLY A 16 -30.22 -17.31 13.91
C GLY A 16 -30.94 -18.62 14.26
N VAL A 17 -32.11 -18.54 14.89
CA VAL A 17 -32.90 -19.72 15.24
C VAL A 17 -33.28 -20.58 14.01
N PHE A 18 -33.54 -19.98 12.84
CA PHE A 18 -33.77 -20.77 11.62
C PHE A 18 -32.48 -21.39 11.05
N ARG A 19 -31.34 -20.70 11.16
CA ARG A 19 -30.02 -21.24 10.75
C ARG A 19 -29.63 -22.43 11.63
N ASP A 20 -29.77 -22.31 12.95
CA ASP A 20 -29.46 -23.35 13.94
C ASP A 20 -30.40 -24.57 13.83
N ALA A 21 -31.68 -24.34 13.53
CA ALA A 21 -32.66 -25.43 13.42
C ALA A 21 -32.54 -26.25 12.13
N GLY A 22 -31.98 -25.67 11.05
CA GLY A 22 -31.82 -26.33 9.75
C GLY A 22 -33.11 -26.80 9.07
N ALA A 23 -34.28 -26.43 9.59
CA ALA A 23 -35.59 -26.97 9.23
C ALA A 23 -36.71 -25.92 9.40
N PRO A 24 -37.85 -26.08 8.70
CA PRO A 24 -39.02 -25.21 8.90
C PRO A 24 -39.58 -25.30 10.32
N LEU A 25 -39.96 -24.14 10.89
CA LEU A 25 -40.52 -24.00 12.23
C LEU A 25 -41.92 -23.38 12.21
N ASP A 26 -42.79 -23.82 13.12
CA ASP A 26 -44.05 -23.12 13.41
C ASP A 26 -43.81 -21.89 14.33
N ALA A 27 -44.77 -20.96 14.36
CA ALA A 27 -44.67 -19.74 15.15
C ALA A 27 -44.53 -19.98 16.67
N ALA A 28 -45.08 -21.08 17.20
CA ALA A 28 -44.97 -21.43 18.61
C ALA A 28 -43.64 -22.11 18.93
N ALA A 29 -43.05 -22.88 18.01
CA ALA A 29 -41.68 -23.39 18.11
C ALA A 29 -40.66 -22.24 18.12
N LEU A 30 -40.82 -21.29 17.21
CA LEU A 30 -40.00 -20.08 17.16
C LEU A 30 -40.17 -19.23 18.44
N ALA A 31 -41.41 -19.05 18.91
CA ALA A 31 -41.68 -18.34 20.16
C ALA A 31 -41.09 -19.05 21.39
N ARG A 32 -41.02 -20.38 21.42
CA ARG A 32 -40.34 -21.14 22.49
C ARG A 32 -38.83 -20.93 22.45
N ALA A 33 -38.20 -21.06 21.27
CA ALA A 33 -36.75 -20.87 21.11
C ALA A 33 -36.31 -19.45 21.51
N LEU A 34 -37.05 -18.44 21.08
CA LEU A 34 -36.80 -17.02 21.38
C LEU A 34 -37.39 -16.56 22.75
N GLN A 35 -37.85 -17.48 23.59
CA GLN A 35 -38.41 -17.22 24.93
C GLN A 35 -39.54 -16.16 24.96
N VAL A 36 -40.31 -16.04 23.88
CA VAL A 36 -41.33 -15.00 23.68
C VAL A 36 -42.56 -15.29 24.54
N LYS A 37 -42.76 -14.44 25.55
CA LYS A 37 -43.92 -14.47 26.47
C LYS A 37 -45.25 -14.41 25.68
N PRO A 38 -46.32 -15.11 26.12
CA PRO A 38 -47.58 -15.19 25.36
C PRO A 38 -48.15 -13.84 24.89
N ALA A 39 -48.10 -12.81 25.73
CA ALA A 39 -48.58 -11.46 25.40
C ALA A 39 -47.82 -10.77 24.24
N ALA A 40 -46.61 -11.24 23.89
CA ALA A 40 -45.79 -10.71 22.81
C ALA A 40 -45.89 -11.54 21.49
N GLN A 41 -46.57 -12.69 21.50
CA GLN A 41 -46.63 -13.60 20.34
C GLN A 41 -47.35 -12.98 19.13
N GLU A 42 -48.36 -12.14 19.35
CA GLU A 42 -49.02 -11.40 18.25
C GLU A 42 -48.02 -10.44 17.56
N VAL A 43 -47.13 -9.82 18.33
CA VAL A 43 -46.12 -8.88 17.81
C VAL A 43 -44.99 -9.61 17.09
N LEU A 44 -44.61 -10.81 17.57
CA LEU A 44 -43.74 -11.72 16.82
C LEU A 44 -44.36 -12.08 15.46
N GLY A 45 -45.65 -12.44 15.43
CA GLY A 45 -46.38 -12.71 14.18
C GLY A 45 -46.36 -11.52 13.21
N ARG A 46 -46.61 -10.30 13.71
CA ARG A 46 -46.49 -9.07 12.90
C ARG A 46 -45.06 -8.86 12.35
N ARG A 47 -44.02 -9.26 13.08
CA ARG A 47 -42.61 -9.21 12.62
C ARG A 47 -42.31 -10.30 11.58
N LEU A 48 -42.76 -11.54 11.77
CA LEU A 48 -42.63 -12.61 10.77
C LEU A 48 -43.31 -12.23 9.44
N ASN A 49 -44.54 -11.71 9.50
CA ASN A 49 -45.26 -11.20 8.33
C ASN A 49 -44.55 -10.01 7.65
N ALA A 50 -43.59 -9.34 8.30
CA ALA A 50 -42.74 -8.33 7.66
C ALA A 50 -41.48 -8.95 7.05
N MET A 51 -40.82 -9.87 7.76
CA MET A 51 -39.65 -10.61 7.27
C MET A 51 -39.98 -11.47 6.03
N GLU A 52 -41.20 -12.00 5.93
CA GLU A 52 -41.68 -12.69 4.73
C GLU A 52 -41.86 -11.73 3.53
N ARG A 53 -42.49 -10.56 3.75
CA ARG A 53 -42.64 -9.53 2.69
C ARG A 53 -41.31 -8.97 2.21
N ASP A 54 -40.33 -8.84 3.11
CA ASP A 54 -38.97 -8.43 2.75
C ASP A 54 -38.17 -9.57 2.06
N GLY A 55 -38.68 -10.80 2.12
CA GLY A 55 -38.08 -11.98 1.49
C GLY A 55 -36.92 -12.60 2.27
N GLN A 56 -36.88 -12.43 3.59
CA GLN A 56 -35.90 -13.07 4.48
C GLN A 56 -36.32 -14.50 4.88
N ILE A 57 -37.64 -14.72 5.00
CA ILE A 57 -38.27 -16.02 5.28
C ILE A 57 -39.39 -16.28 4.27
N ARG A 58 -39.83 -17.53 4.16
CA ARG A 58 -41.01 -17.94 3.36
C ARG A 58 -41.85 -18.95 4.16
N THR A 59 -43.16 -18.84 4.08
CA THR A 59 -44.08 -19.87 4.59
C THR A 59 -44.25 -20.99 3.57
N ASN A 60 -44.17 -22.24 4.00
CA ASN A 60 -44.44 -23.40 3.14
C ASN A 60 -45.95 -23.74 3.08
N GLY A 61 -46.34 -24.67 2.21
CA GLY A 61 -47.75 -25.08 2.05
C GLY A 61 -48.42 -25.66 3.29
N ASN A 62 -47.67 -25.95 4.36
CA ASN A 62 -48.17 -26.46 5.64
C ASN A 62 -48.24 -25.36 6.73
N GLY A 63 -47.99 -24.09 6.39
CA GLY A 63 -48.01 -22.98 7.35
C GLY A 63 -46.76 -22.86 8.24
N LEU A 64 -45.66 -23.55 7.89
CA LEU A 64 -44.39 -23.45 8.61
C LEU A 64 -43.47 -22.43 7.93
N TYR A 65 -42.81 -21.60 8.72
CA TYR A 65 -41.80 -20.65 8.24
C TYR A 65 -40.46 -21.36 8.03
N MET A 66 -39.71 -20.96 7.02
CA MET A 66 -38.32 -21.33 6.78
C MET A 66 -37.56 -20.13 6.24
N LEU A 67 -36.22 -20.18 6.23
CA LEU A 67 -35.42 -19.22 5.46
C LEU A 67 -35.90 -19.17 4.00
N ALA A 68 -35.89 -17.97 3.44
CA ALA A 68 -36.05 -17.80 2.00
C ALA A 68 -34.90 -18.50 1.28
N ASP A 69 -35.14 -18.87 0.01
CA ASP A 69 -34.08 -19.40 -0.82
C ASP A 69 -33.01 -18.33 -1.04
N GLN A 70 -31.75 -18.62 -0.70
CA GLN A 70 -30.65 -17.67 -0.91
C GLN A 70 -30.17 -17.63 -2.37
N SER A 71 -30.71 -18.50 -3.24
CA SER A 71 -30.42 -18.46 -4.68
C SER A 71 -30.89 -17.14 -5.31
N GLY A 72 -29.93 -16.27 -5.64
CA GLY A 72 -30.17 -14.91 -6.14
C GLY A 72 -29.82 -13.78 -5.15
N PHE A 73 -29.32 -14.10 -3.96
CA PHE A 73 -28.69 -13.11 -3.08
C PHE A 73 -27.20 -12.96 -3.42
N ILE A 74 -26.71 -11.73 -3.29
CA ILE A 74 -25.32 -11.32 -3.49
C ILE A 74 -24.77 -10.97 -2.11
N ALA A 75 -23.81 -11.77 -1.64
CA ALA A 75 -23.02 -11.45 -0.44
C ALA A 75 -21.93 -10.43 -0.80
N GLY A 76 -21.69 -9.45 0.06
CA GLY A 76 -20.66 -8.45 -0.19
C GLY A 76 -20.58 -7.31 0.83
N LYS A 77 -19.59 -6.45 0.67
CA LYS A 77 -19.22 -5.37 1.61
C LYS A 77 -19.74 -4.01 1.17
N ILE A 78 -20.23 -3.19 2.11
CA ILE A 78 -20.81 -1.88 1.84
C ILE A 78 -19.72 -0.82 1.57
N ALA A 79 -19.64 -0.34 0.34
CA ALA A 79 -18.89 0.84 -0.05
C ALA A 79 -19.82 2.06 -0.09
N ALA A 80 -19.82 2.85 0.99
CA ALA A 80 -20.65 4.05 1.11
C ALA A 80 -19.99 5.26 0.42
N HIS A 81 -20.80 6.19 -0.07
CA HIS A 81 -20.37 7.45 -0.68
C HIS A 81 -20.91 8.63 0.16
N ARG A 82 -20.12 9.71 0.27
CA ARG A 82 -20.47 10.88 1.09
C ARG A 82 -21.79 11.57 0.68
N ASP A 83 -22.21 11.37 -0.57
CA ASP A 83 -23.46 11.90 -1.11
C ASP A 83 -24.68 11.00 -0.76
N GLY A 84 -24.59 10.18 0.29
CA GLY A 84 -25.66 9.35 0.85
C GLY A 84 -25.94 8.01 0.14
N PHE A 85 -25.55 7.86 -1.13
CA PHE A 85 -25.65 6.58 -1.85
C PHE A 85 -24.47 5.63 -1.54
N GLY A 86 -24.53 4.40 -2.02
CA GLY A 86 -23.41 3.46 -1.91
C GLY A 86 -23.50 2.28 -2.87
N PHE A 87 -22.72 1.25 -2.58
CA PHE A 87 -22.68 0.00 -3.32
C PHE A 87 -22.49 -1.19 -2.38
N VAL A 88 -22.99 -2.35 -2.77
CA VAL A 88 -22.42 -3.63 -2.32
C VAL A 88 -21.32 -4.01 -3.29
N ILE A 89 -20.09 -4.13 -2.79
CA ILE A 89 -18.98 -4.80 -3.48
C ILE A 89 -19.17 -6.30 -3.24
N PRO A 90 -19.51 -7.12 -4.26
CA PRO A 90 -19.71 -8.55 -4.06
C PRO A 90 -18.43 -9.25 -3.61
N ASP A 91 -18.58 -10.29 -2.78
CA ASP A 91 -17.46 -11.17 -2.40
C ASP A 91 -16.96 -11.96 -3.64
N GLU A 92 -17.89 -12.35 -4.51
CA GLU A 92 -17.63 -13.05 -5.78
C GLU A 92 -17.28 -12.11 -6.95
N PRO A 93 -16.55 -12.57 -7.99
CA PRO A 93 -16.28 -11.77 -9.18
C PRO A 93 -17.55 -11.37 -9.97
N GLY A 94 -17.98 -10.12 -9.81
CA GLY A 94 -19.10 -9.50 -10.52
C GLY A 94 -19.06 -7.97 -10.48
N ASP A 95 -20.04 -7.32 -11.11
CA ASP A 95 -20.25 -5.86 -11.04
C ASP A 95 -20.79 -5.42 -9.66
N ASP A 96 -20.38 -4.23 -9.21
CA ASP A 96 -20.86 -3.64 -7.95
C ASP A 96 -22.36 -3.29 -8.04
N LEU A 97 -23.10 -3.62 -6.98
CA LEU A 97 -24.55 -3.43 -6.88
C LEU A 97 -24.87 -2.06 -6.28
N PHE A 98 -25.48 -1.16 -7.03
CA PHE A 98 -25.82 0.19 -6.56
C PHE A 98 -26.90 0.18 -5.48
N LEU A 99 -26.69 0.96 -4.42
CA LEU A 99 -27.62 1.21 -3.33
C LEU A 99 -27.99 2.69 -3.27
N ASN A 100 -29.28 2.99 -3.29
CA ASN A 100 -29.78 4.33 -3.04
C ASN A 100 -29.78 4.67 -1.53
N ASP A 101 -29.87 5.97 -1.20
CA ASP A 101 -29.85 6.52 0.17
C ASP A 101 -30.78 5.79 1.17
N LYS A 102 -31.99 5.37 0.76
CA LYS A 102 -32.95 4.68 1.64
C LYS A 102 -32.52 3.26 2.03
N GLU A 103 -31.61 2.67 1.27
CA GLU A 103 -30.97 1.41 1.60
C GLU A 103 -29.73 1.64 2.47
N MET A 104 -28.96 2.70 2.19
CA MET A 104 -27.80 3.10 3.00
C MET A 104 -28.19 3.47 4.44
N GLN A 105 -29.39 4.02 4.68
CA GLN A 105 -29.99 4.24 6.01
C GLN A 105 -30.16 2.96 6.89
N LYS A 106 -29.77 1.77 6.40
CA LYS A 106 -29.79 0.50 7.16
C LYS A 106 -28.40 0.05 7.65
N VAL A 107 -27.34 0.68 7.16
CA VAL A 107 -25.96 0.16 7.22
C VAL A 107 -24.95 1.28 7.41
N LEU A 108 -23.75 0.89 7.82
CA LEU A 108 -22.58 1.74 7.87
C LEU A 108 -21.56 1.33 6.80
N HIS A 109 -20.59 2.20 6.51
CA HIS A 109 -19.51 1.85 5.61
C HIS A 109 -18.75 0.63 6.13
N GLY A 110 -18.57 -0.37 5.27
CA GLY A 110 -17.81 -1.58 5.58
C GLY A 110 -18.66 -2.74 6.10
N ASP A 111 -19.93 -2.54 6.50
CA ASP A 111 -20.82 -3.64 6.89
C ASP A 111 -20.89 -4.71 5.76
N ARG A 112 -20.99 -5.98 6.12
CA ARG A 112 -21.18 -7.08 5.15
C ARG A 112 -22.65 -7.47 5.12
N VAL A 113 -23.22 -7.58 3.92
CA VAL A 113 -24.66 -7.77 3.70
C VAL A 113 -24.95 -8.92 2.75
N LEU A 114 -26.18 -9.44 2.81
CA LEU A 114 -26.82 -10.06 1.65
C LEU A 114 -27.76 -9.04 1.02
N ALA A 115 -27.62 -8.81 -0.28
CA ALA A 115 -28.51 -7.96 -1.07
C ALA A 115 -29.09 -8.71 -2.26
N LYS A 116 -30.20 -8.24 -2.82
CA LYS A 116 -30.81 -8.78 -4.04
C LYS A 116 -30.98 -7.69 -5.09
N ILE A 117 -30.78 -8.03 -6.36
CA ILE A 117 -31.05 -7.13 -7.49
C ILE A 117 -32.56 -6.89 -7.56
N VAL A 118 -32.97 -5.62 -7.67
CA VAL A 118 -34.37 -5.20 -7.84
C VAL A 118 -34.65 -4.52 -9.18
N GLY A 119 -33.61 -4.13 -9.91
CA GLY A 119 -33.72 -3.51 -11.22
C GLY A 119 -32.37 -2.99 -11.71
N THR A 120 -32.41 -1.96 -12.55
CA THR A 120 -31.23 -1.19 -12.95
C THR A 120 -31.44 0.30 -12.72
N ASP A 121 -30.36 0.99 -12.38
CA ASP A 121 -30.35 2.44 -12.16
C ASP A 121 -30.49 3.23 -13.48
N ARG A 122 -30.57 4.56 -13.37
CA ARG A 122 -30.65 5.47 -14.54
C ARG A 122 -29.42 5.44 -15.46
N ARG A 123 -28.37 4.70 -15.12
CA ARG A 123 -27.14 4.49 -15.91
C ARG A 123 -27.00 3.04 -16.39
N GLY A 124 -28.01 2.19 -16.17
CA GLY A 124 -28.02 0.78 -16.58
C GLY A 124 -27.26 -0.17 -15.65
N ARG A 125 -26.78 0.30 -14.50
CA ARG A 125 -26.07 -0.53 -13.50
C ARG A 125 -27.07 -1.31 -12.65
N PRO A 126 -26.75 -2.51 -12.12
CA PRO A 126 -27.64 -3.22 -11.20
C PRO A 126 -27.99 -2.34 -9.97
N GLU A 127 -29.28 -2.21 -9.65
CA GLU A 127 -29.75 -1.59 -8.40
C GLU A 127 -30.23 -2.68 -7.44
N GLY A 128 -29.85 -2.56 -6.17
CA GLY A 128 -30.10 -3.56 -5.14
C GLY A 128 -30.93 -3.08 -3.96
N THR A 129 -31.43 -4.05 -3.18
CA THR A 129 -31.92 -3.83 -1.82
C THR A 129 -31.24 -4.78 -0.85
N ILE A 130 -30.87 -4.28 0.33
CA ILE A 130 -30.30 -5.06 1.43
C ILE A 130 -31.40 -5.93 2.04
N VAL A 131 -31.16 -7.24 2.05
CA VAL A 131 -32.04 -8.27 2.62
C VAL A 131 -31.69 -8.51 4.08
N GLU A 132 -30.41 -8.69 4.40
CA GLU A 132 -29.90 -8.80 5.77
C GLU A 132 -28.48 -8.22 5.88
N VAL A 133 -28.12 -7.78 7.08
CA VAL A 133 -26.73 -7.53 7.45
C VAL A 133 -26.20 -8.83 8.05
N VAL A 134 -25.06 -9.30 7.53
CA VAL A 134 -24.38 -10.53 7.95
C VAL A 134 -23.36 -10.21 9.04
N GLU A 135 -22.71 -9.06 8.94
CA GLU A 135 -21.62 -8.63 9.82
C GLU A 135 -21.60 -7.10 9.92
N ARG A 136 -21.47 -6.55 11.13
CA ARG A 136 -21.29 -5.10 11.36
C ARG A 136 -19.81 -4.80 11.46
N ALA A 137 -19.30 -3.92 10.59
CA ALA A 137 -17.87 -3.58 10.58
C ALA A 137 -17.49 -2.54 11.63
N ASN A 138 -18.45 -1.75 12.10
CA ASN A 138 -18.22 -0.64 13.02
C ASN A 138 -18.89 -0.95 14.36
N THR A 139 -18.09 -1.17 15.41
CA THR A 139 -18.55 -1.16 16.81
C THR A 139 -18.24 0.15 17.51
N HIS A 140 -17.22 0.86 17.02
CA HIS A 140 -16.78 2.16 17.49
C HIS A 140 -16.66 3.12 16.30
N ILE A 141 -17.00 4.39 16.50
CA ILE A 141 -16.84 5.46 15.51
C ILE A 141 -16.20 6.67 16.18
N ILE A 142 -15.24 7.33 15.53
CA ILE A 142 -14.86 8.69 15.89
C ILE A 142 -15.81 9.67 15.22
N GLY A 143 -16.25 10.66 15.98
CA GLY A 143 -16.76 11.88 15.40
C GLY A 143 -16.53 13.08 16.29
N ARG A 144 -16.97 14.23 15.79
CA ARG A 144 -16.99 15.48 16.53
C ARG A 144 -18.27 15.58 17.37
N LEU A 145 -18.14 15.83 18.66
CA LEU A 145 -19.28 15.99 19.57
C LEU A 145 -19.94 17.36 19.35
N LEU A 146 -21.24 17.34 19.04
CA LEU A 146 -22.06 18.53 18.82
C LEU A 146 -23.26 18.53 19.78
N ASN A 147 -23.84 19.71 19.98
CA ASN A 147 -25.09 19.89 20.72
C ASN A 147 -26.07 20.68 19.87
N GLU A 148 -27.12 20.01 19.37
CA GLU A 148 -28.15 20.61 18.54
C GLU A 148 -29.49 20.64 19.27
N GLY A 149 -29.98 21.84 19.58
CA GLY A 149 -31.26 22.02 20.28
C GLY A 149 -31.34 21.38 21.68
N GLY A 150 -30.20 21.04 22.30
CA GLY A 150 -30.12 20.30 23.56
C GLY A 150 -29.91 18.79 23.40
N VAL A 151 -29.92 18.27 22.18
CA VAL A 151 -29.57 16.86 21.87
C VAL A 151 -28.07 16.78 21.62
N TRP A 152 -27.40 15.80 22.25
CA TRP A 152 -26.00 15.50 22.00
C TRP A 152 -25.88 14.50 20.84
N ILE A 153 -25.12 14.87 19.81
CA ILE A 153 -24.86 14.03 18.64
C ILE A 153 -23.36 13.99 18.36
N VAL A 154 -22.90 12.95 17.67
CA VAL A 154 -21.52 12.82 17.21
C VAL A 154 -21.54 12.65 15.70
N SER A 155 -20.97 13.63 14.99
CA SER A 155 -20.90 13.64 13.53
C SER A 155 -19.60 12.96 13.06
N PRO A 156 -19.63 11.88 12.26
CA PRO A 156 -18.44 11.06 11.99
C PRO A 156 -17.32 11.73 11.19
N GLU A 157 -16.06 11.46 11.57
CA GLU A 157 -14.85 11.92 10.84
C GLU A 157 -14.66 11.23 9.46
N ASP A 158 -15.38 10.13 9.22
CA ASP A 158 -15.50 9.53 7.89
C ASP A 158 -16.79 10.02 7.21
N GLN A 159 -16.65 10.95 6.26
CA GLN A 159 -17.78 11.47 5.48
C GLN A 159 -18.55 10.40 4.69
N ARG A 160 -18.04 9.16 4.54
CA ARG A 160 -18.79 8.02 4.00
C ARG A 160 -19.90 7.53 4.96
N MET A 161 -19.85 7.94 6.23
CA MET A 161 -20.83 7.62 7.28
C MET A 161 -21.76 8.83 7.50
N SER A 162 -22.64 9.10 6.55
CA SER A 162 -23.52 10.29 6.52
C SER A 162 -24.68 10.30 7.54
N GLN A 163 -24.50 9.67 8.70
CA GLN A 163 -25.52 9.46 9.73
C GLN A 163 -24.94 9.88 11.08
N ASP A 164 -25.43 11.00 11.63
CA ASP A 164 -25.04 11.45 12.97
C ASP A 164 -25.47 10.42 14.04
N ILE A 165 -24.59 10.20 15.01
CA ILE A 165 -24.78 9.22 16.08
C ILE A 165 -25.39 9.93 17.28
N LEU A 166 -26.56 9.49 17.72
CA LEU A 166 -27.19 10.03 18.94
C LEU A 166 -26.41 9.57 20.18
N VAL A 167 -26.08 10.50 21.07
CA VAL A 167 -25.37 10.16 22.33
C VAL A 167 -26.37 9.71 23.39
N ALA A 168 -26.20 8.49 23.89
CA ALA A 168 -27.02 7.89 24.93
C ALA A 168 -26.79 8.54 26.30
N GLY A 169 -27.56 9.60 26.59
CA GLY A 169 -27.59 10.26 27.90
C GLY A 169 -26.71 11.51 27.98
N SER A 170 -25.81 11.57 28.97
CA SER A 170 -24.94 12.72 29.20
C SER A 170 -23.56 12.49 28.56
N PRO A 171 -22.92 13.51 27.94
CA PRO A 171 -21.54 13.41 27.46
C PRO A 171 -20.50 13.36 28.58
N GLY A 172 -20.92 13.48 29.85
CA GLY A 172 -20.06 13.34 31.02
C GLY A 172 -19.06 14.50 31.15
N LYS A 173 -17.82 14.29 30.69
CA LYS A 173 -16.75 15.30 30.68
C LYS A 173 -16.49 15.91 29.30
N ALA A 174 -17.00 15.29 28.23
CA ALA A 174 -16.77 15.74 26.86
C ALA A 174 -17.50 17.06 26.57
N ARG A 175 -16.93 17.89 25.70
CA ARG A 175 -17.43 19.23 25.35
C ARG A 175 -17.85 19.29 23.89
N ALA A 176 -18.83 20.14 23.57
CA ALA A 176 -19.16 20.43 22.18
C ALA A 176 -17.92 21.02 21.47
N GLY A 177 -17.58 20.46 20.31
CA GLY A 177 -16.38 20.76 19.53
C GLY A 177 -15.32 19.67 19.55
N GLN A 178 -15.26 18.86 20.62
CA GLN A 178 -14.22 17.84 20.84
C GLN A 178 -14.39 16.61 19.95
N VAL A 179 -13.25 15.95 19.67
CA VAL A 179 -13.19 14.67 18.97
C VAL A 179 -13.36 13.53 19.99
N VAL A 180 -14.31 12.63 19.75
CA VAL A 180 -14.69 11.56 20.70
C VAL A 180 -14.86 10.21 20.01
N SER A 181 -14.50 9.13 20.71
CA SER A 181 -14.80 7.75 20.29
C SER A 181 -16.12 7.30 20.93
N VAL A 182 -17.04 6.81 20.10
CA VAL A 182 -18.37 6.37 20.49
C VAL A 182 -18.53 4.88 20.21
N GLU A 183 -18.82 4.11 21.24
CA GLU A 183 -19.26 2.71 21.15
C GLU A 183 -20.74 2.68 20.75
N LEU A 184 -21.10 1.97 19.68
CA LEU A 184 -22.48 1.87 19.22
C LEU A 184 -23.28 0.88 20.08
N ILE A 185 -24.37 1.38 20.66
CA ILE A 185 -25.35 0.60 21.44
C ILE A 185 -26.47 0.13 20.49
N GLU A 186 -26.91 1.00 19.59
CA GLU A 186 -27.90 0.70 18.56
C GLU A 186 -27.29 0.98 17.18
N GLN A 187 -27.24 -0.06 16.35
CA GLN A 187 -26.84 0.02 14.94
C GLN A 187 -27.98 0.66 14.10
N PRO A 188 -27.68 1.31 12.97
CA PRO A 188 -28.71 1.99 12.20
C PRO A 188 -29.69 1.00 11.55
N ALA A 189 -30.92 1.49 11.39
CA ALA A 189 -31.96 0.84 10.59
C ALA A 189 -32.84 1.92 9.93
N ARG A 190 -33.62 1.52 8.91
CA ARG A 190 -34.46 2.39 8.06
C ARG A 190 -35.32 3.46 8.77
N PHE A 191 -35.61 3.30 10.07
CA PHE A 191 -36.37 4.25 10.88
C PHE A 191 -35.75 4.47 12.29
N GLN A 192 -34.44 4.25 12.43
CA GLN A 192 -33.70 4.29 13.69
C GLN A 192 -32.27 4.79 13.42
N GLN A 193 -31.95 5.99 13.92
CA GLN A 193 -30.58 6.53 13.86
C GLN A 193 -29.62 5.68 14.71
N PRO A 194 -28.33 5.61 14.35
CA PRO A 194 -27.33 4.97 15.19
C PRO A 194 -27.26 5.71 16.54
N THR A 195 -27.21 4.95 17.64
CA THR A 195 -27.14 5.49 19.00
C THR A 195 -25.99 4.85 19.75
N GLY A 196 -25.19 5.64 20.46
CA GLY A 196 -23.98 5.15 21.12
C GLY A 196 -23.57 5.92 22.37
N ARG A 197 -22.55 5.41 23.05
CA ARG A 197 -21.97 5.98 24.28
C ARG A 197 -20.55 6.44 24.01
N ILE A 198 -20.21 7.66 24.42
CA ILE A 198 -18.82 8.14 24.44
C ILE A 198 -18.03 7.25 25.42
N VAL A 199 -16.99 6.59 24.90
CA VAL A 199 -16.07 5.75 25.70
C VAL A 199 -14.69 6.38 25.85
N GLU A 200 -14.29 7.25 24.92
CA GLU A 200 -13.00 7.95 24.91
C GLU A 200 -13.21 9.40 24.44
N VAL A 201 -12.57 10.36 25.10
CA VAL A 201 -12.44 11.74 24.60
C VAL A 201 -11.01 11.87 24.13
N LEU A 202 -10.81 12.12 22.85
CA LEU A 202 -9.48 12.14 22.24
C LEU A 202 -8.79 13.50 22.46
N GLY A 203 -9.53 14.60 22.24
CA GLY A 203 -9.01 15.97 22.40
C GLY A 203 -9.84 17.00 21.63
N GLU A 204 -9.27 18.18 21.42
CA GLU A 204 -9.75 19.17 20.45
C GLU A 204 -9.24 18.81 19.03
N LEU A 205 -9.86 19.39 17.99
CA LEU A 205 -9.52 19.04 16.59
C LEU A 205 -8.13 19.52 16.14
N ASP A 206 -7.58 20.54 16.81
CA ASP A 206 -6.26 21.14 16.55
C ASP A 206 -5.15 20.70 17.53
N ASP A 207 -5.43 19.71 18.41
CA ASP A 207 -4.42 19.11 19.28
C ASP A 207 -3.33 18.38 18.44
N PRO A 208 -2.02 18.63 18.65
CA PRO A 208 -0.97 18.05 17.80
C PRO A 208 -0.91 16.52 17.83
N GLY A 209 -1.20 15.88 16.69
CA GLY A 209 -1.28 14.42 16.55
C GLY A 209 -2.71 13.88 16.49
N MET A 210 -3.73 14.72 16.70
CA MET A 210 -5.14 14.38 16.52
C MET A 210 -5.43 13.87 15.10
N GLU A 211 -4.77 14.45 14.10
CA GLU A 211 -4.87 14.06 12.70
C GLU A 211 -4.48 12.59 12.49
N ILE A 212 -3.50 12.09 13.25
CA ILE A 212 -3.01 10.71 13.21
C ILE A 212 -3.97 9.79 13.96
N GLU A 213 -4.42 10.15 15.16
CA GLU A 213 -5.39 9.37 15.93
C GLU A 213 -6.74 9.21 15.19
N ILE A 214 -7.16 10.26 14.46
CA ILE A 214 -8.30 10.22 13.54
C ILE A 214 -8.04 9.25 12.39
N ALA A 215 -6.96 9.45 11.61
CA ALA A 215 -6.68 8.62 10.43
C ALA A 215 -6.51 7.13 10.78
N VAL A 216 -5.78 6.83 11.87
CA VAL A 216 -5.54 5.46 12.35
C VAL A 216 -6.85 4.71 12.60
N ARG A 217 -7.83 5.31 13.28
CA ARG A 217 -9.14 4.69 13.53
C ARG A 217 -10.04 4.74 12.28
N LYS A 218 -10.10 5.87 11.56
CA LYS A 218 -10.91 6.09 10.32
C LYS A 218 -10.63 5.07 9.22
N PHE A 219 -9.37 4.67 9.03
CA PHE A 219 -8.98 3.66 8.04
C PHE A 219 -8.85 2.24 8.62
N GLY A 220 -9.13 2.05 9.92
CA GLY A 220 -8.98 0.74 10.58
C GLY A 220 -7.54 0.22 10.57
N VAL A 221 -6.57 1.08 10.89
CA VAL A 221 -5.15 0.74 11.04
C VAL A 221 -4.93 0.09 12.41
N PRO A 222 -4.45 -1.18 12.47
CA PRO A 222 -4.17 -1.85 13.74
C PRO A 222 -2.94 -1.21 14.40
N HIS A 223 -3.17 -0.50 15.50
CA HIS A 223 -2.14 0.28 16.20
C HIS A 223 -1.82 -0.30 17.57
N VAL A 224 -2.83 -0.80 18.31
CA VAL A 224 -2.65 -1.56 19.56
C VAL A 224 -2.11 -2.95 19.25
N PHE A 225 -1.06 -3.39 19.95
CA PHE A 225 -0.57 -4.78 19.87
C PHE A 225 -1.33 -5.68 20.84
N SER A 226 -1.54 -6.94 20.48
CA SER A 226 -2.24 -7.88 21.34
C SER A 226 -1.46 -8.13 22.65
N PRO A 227 -2.14 -8.37 23.79
CA PRO A 227 -1.47 -8.72 25.05
C PRO A 227 -0.61 -9.98 24.93
N ALA A 228 -0.91 -10.86 23.97
CA ALA A 228 -0.11 -12.04 23.66
C ALA A 228 1.20 -11.67 22.93
N ALA A 229 1.13 -10.83 21.89
CA ALA A 229 2.29 -10.31 21.17
C ALA A 229 3.25 -9.54 22.10
N LEU A 230 2.71 -8.63 22.91
CA LEU A 230 3.49 -7.88 23.90
C LEU A 230 4.15 -8.79 24.95
N LYS A 231 3.43 -9.80 25.45
CA LYS A 231 3.97 -10.80 26.38
C LYS A 231 5.02 -11.72 25.74
N GLN A 232 4.93 -11.96 24.43
CA GLN A 232 5.95 -12.70 23.68
C GLN A 232 7.21 -11.85 23.47
N ALA A 233 7.09 -10.63 22.95
CA ALA A 233 8.20 -9.69 22.79
C ALA A 233 8.91 -9.43 24.14
N GLY A 234 8.15 -9.29 25.23
CA GLY A 234 8.68 -9.14 26.59
C GLY A 234 9.65 -10.26 27.00
N LYS A 235 9.40 -11.50 26.57
CA LYS A 235 10.24 -12.68 26.88
C LYS A 235 11.52 -12.83 26.03
N LEU A 236 11.61 -12.16 24.89
CA LEU A 236 12.83 -12.19 24.07
C LEU A 236 14.02 -11.59 24.84
N PRO A 237 15.28 -11.94 24.52
CA PRO A 237 16.45 -11.27 25.10
C PRO A 237 16.54 -9.79 24.67
N SER A 238 17.51 -9.05 25.20
CA SER A 238 17.92 -7.73 24.68
C SER A 238 18.92 -7.84 23.52
N GLU A 239 19.69 -8.92 23.48
CA GLU A 239 20.84 -9.14 22.61
C GLU A 239 20.80 -10.55 21.98
N VAL A 240 21.65 -10.79 20.99
CA VAL A 240 21.87 -12.13 20.42
C VAL A 240 22.60 -12.99 21.46
N ARG A 241 22.23 -14.27 21.58
CA ARG A 241 22.85 -15.23 22.52
C ARG A 241 23.70 -16.22 21.74
N ASP A 242 24.70 -16.82 22.38
CA ASP A 242 25.57 -17.85 21.78
C ASP A 242 24.77 -18.99 21.12
N ALA A 243 23.66 -19.39 21.73
CA ALA A 243 22.77 -20.44 21.22
C ALA A 243 22.00 -20.04 19.94
N ASP A 244 21.92 -18.74 19.61
CA ASP A 244 21.34 -18.25 18.35
C ASP A 244 22.37 -18.19 17.20
N LEU A 245 23.67 -18.37 17.49
CA LEU A 245 24.78 -18.36 16.52
C LEU A 245 24.99 -19.70 15.79
N VAL A 246 24.33 -20.77 16.25
CA VAL A 246 24.46 -22.12 15.68
C VAL A 246 23.95 -22.15 14.23
N ASP A 247 24.65 -22.87 13.35
CA ASP A 247 24.37 -23.01 11.92
C ASP A 247 24.31 -21.67 11.14
N ARG A 248 25.09 -20.68 11.56
CA ARG A 248 25.24 -19.37 10.90
C ARG A 248 26.67 -19.13 10.40
N VAL A 249 26.78 -18.42 9.28
CA VAL A 249 28.05 -17.83 8.84
C VAL A 249 28.40 -16.65 9.75
N ASP A 250 29.66 -16.57 10.20
CA ASP A 250 30.16 -15.39 10.90
C ASP A 250 30.63 -14.35 9.87
N LEU A 251 30.07 -13.13 9.95
CA LEU A 251 30.44 -11.96 9.13
C LEU A 251 30.75 -10.75 10.02
N ARG A 252 31.12 -10.95 11.30
CA ARG A 252 31.38 -9.85 12.25
C ARG A 252 32.70 -9.13 12.01
N ASP A 253 33.58 -9.69 11.19
CA ASP A 253 34.81 -9.08 10.67
C ASP A 253 34.62 -8.36 9.31
N VAL A 254 33.51 -8.61 8.61
CA VAL A 254 33.14 -7.92 7.37
C VAL A 254 32.54 -6.55 7.70
N PRO A 255 33.08 -5.43 7.16
CA PRO A 255 32.62 -4.08 7.49
C PRO A 255 31.31 -3.71 6.75
N LEU A 256 30.25 -4.44 7.06
CA LEU A 256 28.85 -4.14 6.68
C LEU A 256 28.40 -2.83 7.33
N VAL A 257 27.68 -2.00 6.57
CA VAL A 257 27.13 -0.72 7.03
C VAL A 257 25.63 -0.59 6.70
N THR A 258 24.86 0.10 7.54
CA THR A 258 23.50 0.55 7.20
C THR A 258 23.55 1.99 6.69
N ILE A 259 22.69 2.35 5.75
CA ILE A 259 22.67 3.68 5.12
C ILE A 259 21.21 4.15 5.04
N ASP A 260 20.82 5.03 5.97
CA ASP A 260 19.42 5.30 6.26
C ASP A 260 19.05 6.79 6.23
N GLY A 261 17.76 7.10 6.39
CA GLY A 261 17.32 8.46 6.72
C GLY A 261 17.66 8.80 8.18
N GLU A 262 17.93 10.07 8.47
CA GLU A 262 18.32 10.59 9.79
C GLU A 262 17.41 10.09 10.93
N ASP A 263 16.09 10.08 10.70
CA ASP A 263 15.05 9.69 11.66
C ASP A 263 14.83 8.18 11.82
N ALA A 264 15.36 7.34 10.93
CA ALA A 264 15.15 5.88 10.95
C ALA A 264 15.77 5.20 12.19
N ARG A 265 15.13 4.12 12.67
CA ARG A 265 15.57 3.31 13.83
C ARG A 265 15.46 1.78 13.57
N ASP A 266 14.67 1.45 12.57
CA ASP A 266 14.29 0.13 12.07
C ASP A 266 15.16 -0.25 10.85
N PHE A 267 16.45 -0.47 11.10
CA PHE A 267 17.45 -0.77 10.06
C PHE A 267 17.27 -2.22 9.55
N ASP A 268 16.50 -2.37 8.47
CA ASP A 268 16.20 -3.64 7.81
C ASP A 268 17.43 -4.25 7.11
N ASP A 269 18.28 -3.42 6.52
CA ASP A 269 19.34 -3.85 5.59
C ASP A 269 20.73 -3.25 5.90
N ALA A 270 21.77 -4.02 5.54
CA ALA A 270 23.16 -3.61 5.59
C ALA A 270 23.91 -4.11 4.35
N VAL A 271 24.84 -3.31 3.85
CA VAL A 271 25.54 -3.54 2.58
C VAL A 271 27.05 -3.56 2.74
N TYR A 272 27.71 -4.38 1.92
CA TYR A 272 29.18 -4.45 1.78
C TYR A 272 29.53 -4.83 0.33
N CYS A 273 30.64 -4.31 -0.19
CA CYS A 273 31.12 -4.65 -1.53
C CYS A 273 32.65 -4.72 -1.62
N GLU A 274 33.13 -5.69 -2.39
CA GLU A 274 34.54 -5.89 -2.73
C GLU A 274 34.71 -6.24 -4.22
N PRO A 275 35.81 -5.80 -4.88
CA PRO A 275 36.09 -6.19 -6.25
C PRO A 275 36.54 -7.66 -6.33
N VAL A 276 36.05 -8.38 -7.34
CA VAL A 276 36.40 -9.79 -7.60
C VAL A 276 36.64 -10.03 -9.09
N LYS A 277 37.30 -11.15 -9.42
CA LYS A 277 37.43 -11.60 -10.82
C LYS A 277 36.29 -12.55 -11.20
N VAL A 278 35.62 -12.23 -12.29
CA VAL A 278 34.56 -13.06 -12.89
C VAL A 278 35.14 -13.67 -14.17
N GLY A 279 35.72 -14.86 -14.04
CA GLY A 279 36.57 -15.42 -15.09
C GLY A 279 37.83 -14.57 -15.30
N ALA A 280 37.96 -13.93 -16.45
CA ALA A 280 39.05 -13.00 -16.75
C ALA A 280 38.72 -11.53 -16.43
N GLU A 281 37.43 -11.18 -16.30
CA GLU A 281 36.96 -9.81 -16.18
C GLU A 281 36.88 -9.34 -14.72
N ASP A 282 36.83 -8.03 -14.52
CA ASP A 282 36.54 -7.43 -13.22
C ASP A 282 35.03 -7.37 -12.97
N GLY A 283 34.66 -7.60 -11.72
CA GLY A 283 33.30 -7.48 -11.20
C GLY A 283 33.32 -7.22 -9.70
N PHE A 284 32.16 -7.42 -9.08
CA PHE A 284 31.90 -7.07 -7.69
C PHE A 284 31.27 -8.25 -6.97
N ARG A 285 31.73 -8.53 -5.75
CA ARG A 285 30.96 -9.32 -4.79
C ARG A 285 30.22 -8.35 -3.89
N LEU A 286 28.89 -8.46 -3.89
CA LEU A 286 27.96 -7.61 -3.17
C LEU A 286 27.24 -8.45 -2.12
N LEU A 287 27.35 -8.05 -0.85
CA LEU A 287 26.63 -8.65 0.26
C LEU A 287 25.49 -7.71 0.65
N VAL A 288 24.28 -8.25 0.67
CA VAL A 288 23.07 -7.61 1.18
C VAL A 288 22.58 -8.44 2.37
N ALA A 289 22.88 -7.98 3.58
CA ALA A 289 22.51 -8.64 4.83
C ALA A 289 21.19 -8.04 5.34
N ILE A 290 20.14 -8.86 5.46
CA ILE A 290 18.80 -8.41 5.88
C ILE A 290 18.47 -8.94 7.28
N ALA A 291 17.85 -8.11 8.12
CA ALA A 291 17.37 -8.43 9.46
C ALA A 291 16.63 -9.78 9.52
N ASP A 292 17.08 -10.70 10.37
CA ASP A 292 16.49 -12.05 10.46
C ASP A 292 15.24 -12.11 11.34
N VAL A 293 14.20 -11.37 10.94
CA VAL A 293 12.90 -11.33 11.62
C VAL A 293 12.27 -12.72 11.72
N SER A 294 12.51 -13.59 10.73
CA SER A 294 12.07 -15.00 10.74
C SER A 294 12.70 -15.84 11.87
N HIS A 295 13.80 -15.39 12.48
CA HIS A 295 14.33 -15.98 13.70
C HIS A 295 13.46 -15.71 14.92
N TYR A 296 12.85 -14.52 15.01
CA TYR A 296 12.12 -14.04 16.18
C TYR A 296 10.60 -14.17 16.08
N VAL A 297 10.04 -14.14 14.86
CA VAL A 297 8.59 -14.22 14.58
C VAL A 297 8.28 -15.54 13.85
N LYS A 298 7.70 -16.50 14.56
CA LYS A 298 7.43 -17.87 14.07
C LYS A 298 5.99 -18.04 13.58
N PRO A 299 5.74 -18.83 12.53
CA PRO A 299 4.39 -19.08 12.04
C PRO A 299 3.41 -19.54 13.14
N ASN A 300 2.27 -18.86 13.27
CA ASN A 300 1.23 -19.05 14.29
C ASN A 300 1.60 -18.70 15.74
N ASP A 301 2.68 -17.96 15.98
CA ASP A 301 2.88 -17.31 17.26
C ASP A 301 2.09 -15.98 17.37
N ALA A 302 2.17 -15.31 18.53
CA ALA A 302 1.38 -14.11 18.75
C ALA A 302 1.94 -12.88 18.02
N LEU A 303 3.25 -12.84 17.75
CA LEU A 303 3.85 -11.78 16.94
C LEU A 303 3.48 -11.95 15.46
N ASP A 304 3.35 -13.20 15.00
CA ASP A 304 2.91 -13.53 13.64
C ASP A 304 1.46 -13.14 13.39
N ALA A 305 0.56 -13.38 14.35
CA ALA A 305 -0.83 -12.97 14.25
C ALA A 305 -0.99 -11.44 14.11
N ASP A 306 -0.35 -10.67 14.99
CA ASP A 306 -0.31 -9.20 14.92
C ASP A 306 0.36 -8.70 13.61
N ALA A 307 1.43 -9.36 13.16
CA ALA A 307 2.15 -9.01 11.94
C ALA A 307 1.32 -9.28 10.66
N ILE A 308 0.50 -10.33 10.64
CA ILE A 308 -0.49 -10.58 9.57
C ILE A 308 -1.52 -9.43 9.55
N GLU A 309 -2.17 -9.15 10.68
CA GLU A 309 -3.25 -8.14 10.78
C GLU A 309 -2.80 -6.74 10.30
N ARG A 310 -1.57 -6.37 10.64
CA ARG A 310 -0.92 -5.13 10.20
C ARG A 310 -0.46 -5.22 8.74
N SER A 311 0.22 -6.30 8.37
CA SER A 311 0.94 -6.60 7.11
C SER A 311 2.03 -5.60 6.69
N THR A 312 2.00 -4.35 7.16
CA THR A 312 3.00 -3.33 6.91
C THR A 312 3.10 -2.38 8.10
N SER A 313 4.25 -1.73 8.30
CA SER A 313 4.33 -0.51 9.10
C SER A 313 3.65 0.66 8.35
N VAL A 314 3.12 1.63 9.09
CA VAL A 314 2.56 2.89 8.55
C VAL A 314 3.40 4.06 9.04
N TYR A 315 3.88 4.90 8.12
CA TYR A 315 4.80 6.00 8.42
C TYR A 315 4.09 7.35 8.28
N PHE A 316 3.49 7.83 9.37
CA PHE A 316 2.95 9.19 9.41
C PHE A 316 4.07 10.20 9.71
N PRO A 317 3.90 11.48 9.32
CA PRO A 317 4.74 12.57 9.83
C PRO A 317 4.85 12.49 11.36
N ARG A 318 6.09 12.48 11.87
CA ARG A 318 6.44 12.39 13.31
C ARG A 318 6.08 11.08 14.03
N ARG A 319 5.43 10.08 13.42
CA ARG A 319 5.03 8.82 14.11
C ARG A 319 4.93 7.62 13.17
N VAL A 320 5.59 6.53 13.55
CA VAL A 320 5.43 5.22 12.93
C VAL A 320 4.40 4.39 13.72
N ILE A 321 3.52 3.68 13.02
CA ILE A 321 2.76 2.55 13.57
C ILE A 321 3.45 1.29 13.04
N PRO A 322 4.34 0.64 13.81
CA PRO A 322 5.17 -0.43 13.27
C PRO A 322 4.41 -1.75 13.11
N MET A 323 4.82 -2.59 12.17
CA MET A 323 4.29 -3.95 11.99
C MET A 323 4.60 -4.86 13.20
N LEU A 324 5.73 -4.62 13.87
CA LEU A 324 6.23 -5.41 15.00
C LEU A 324 6.48 -4.53 16.23
N PRO A 325 6.41 -5.06 17.47
CA PRO A 325 6.75 -4.30 18.67
C PRO A 325 8.18 -3.76 18.63
N GLU A 326 8.39 -2.54 19.15
CA GLU A 326 9.66 -1.79 19.03
C GLU A 326 10.91 -2.54 19.52
N LYS A 327 10.75 -3.41 20.53
CA LYS A 327 11.83 -4.29 21.03
C LYS A 327 12.38 -5.23 19.95
N LEU A 328 11.57 -5.60 18.96
CA LEU A 328 12.03 -6.26 17.74
C LEU A 328 12.46 -5.22 16.71
N SER A 329 11.54 -4.34 16.28
CA SER A 329 11.78 -3.50 15.09
C SER A 329 12.97 -2.55 15.22
N ASN A 330 13.18 -1.98 16.40
CA ASN A 330 14.24 -1.00 16.67
C ASN A 330 15.39 -1.65 17.49
N GLY A 331 15.16 -2.83 18.06
CA GLY A 331 16.05 -3.53 18.99
C GLY A 331 16.74 -4.74 18.37
N LEU A 332 16.13 -5.93 18.52
CA LEU A 332 16.72 -7.22 18.14
C LEU A 332 16.85 -7.44 16.63
N CYS A 333 15.91 -6.94 15.83
CA CYS A 333 15.91 -7.13 14.38
C CYS A 333 16.71 -6.03 13.67
N SER A 334 16.58 -4.77 14.12
CA SER A 334 17.34 -3.64 13.57
C SER A 334 18.85 -3.91 13.62
N LEU A 335 19.52 -3.75 12.48
CA LEU A 335 20.95 -3.97 12.25
C LEU A 335 21.83 -2.86 12.85
N ASN A 336 21.55 -2.54 14.12
CA ASN A 336 22.17 -1.49 14.90
C ASN A 336 23.72 -1.54 14.90
N PRO A 337 24.39 -0.37 14.90
CA PRO A 337 25.86 -0.29 14.86
C PRO A 337 26.50 -0.83 16.15
N ALA A 338 27.70 -1.37 16.01
CA ALA A 338 28.55 -1.86 17.10
C ALA A 338 27.94 -2.96 18.00
N VAL A 339 26.95 -3.71 17.50
CA VAL A 339 26.32 -4.83 18.20
C VAL A 339 26.07 -6.02 17.27
N ASP A 340 26.19 -7.23 17.79
CA ASP A 340 25.96 -8.46 17.03
C ASP A 340 24.47 -8.60 16.67
N ARG A 341 24.18 -8.94 15.41
CA ARG A 341 22.83 -9.09 14.87
C ARG A 341 22.70 -10.28 13.94
N LEU A 342 21.53 -10.92 13.99
CA LEU A 342 21.19 -12.05 13.14
C LEU A 342 20.63 -11.55 11.81
N CYS A 343 21.18 -12.04 10.71
CA CYS A 343 20.73 -11.68 9.36
C CYS A 343 20.52 -12.92 8.47
N LEU A 344 19.76 -12.72 7.40
CA LEU A 344 19.67 -13.61 6.25
C LEU A 344 20.30 -12.85 5.08
N VAL A 345 21.41 -13.37 4.56
CA VAL A 345 22.26 -12.68 3.60
C VAL A 345 21.93 -13.14 2.19
N CYS A 346 21.91 -12.19 1.25
CA CYS A 346 22.08 -12.45 -0.17
C CYS A 346 23.52 -12.05 -0.55
N ASP A 347 24.33 -13.03 -0.96
CA ASP A 347 25.73 -12.85 -1.35
C ASP A 347 25.84 -13.15 -2.84
N MET A 348 26.15 -12.12 -3.63
CA MET A 348 26.01 -12.16 -5.10
C MET A 348 27.26 -11.64 -5.82
N VAL A 349 27.49 -12.17 -7.01
CA VAL A 349 28.57 -11.77 -7.93
C VAL A 349 27.96 -11.02 -9.11
N VAL A 350 28.34 -9.75 -9.24
CA VAL A 350 27.87 -8.81 -10.26
C VAL A 350 29.02 -8.52 -11.24
N THR A 351 28.78 -8.58 -12.55
CA THR A 351 29.79 -8.21 -13.56
C THR A 351 30.00 -6.70 -13.64
N SER A 352 31.09 -6.25 -14.27
CA SER A 352 31.27 -4.84 -14.65
C SER A 352 30.17 -4.30 -15.59
N ALA A 353 29.38 -5.18 -16.22
CA ALA A 353 28.19 -4.81 -17.00
C ALA A 353 26.92 -4.62 -16.15
N GLY A 354 26.90 -5.06 -14.88
CA GLY A 354 25.75 -4.98 -13.98
C GLY A 354 24.87 -6.25 -13.96
N GLU A 355 25.35 -7.37 -14.50
CA GLU A 355 24.62 -8.65 -14.51
C GLU A 355 24.99 -9.50 -13.29
N VAL A 356 24.00 -10.11 -12.62
CA VAL A 356 24.24 -11.05 -11.51
C VAL A 356 24.49 -12.45 -12.07
N THR A 357 25.76 -12.87 -12.12
CA THR A 357 26.15 -14.19 -12.66
C THR A 357 26.03 -15.34 -11.68
N ALA A 358 26.09 -15.05 -10.37
CA ALA A 358 25.94 -16.04 -9.31
C ALA A 358 25.40 -15.38 -8.03
N TYR A 359 24.66 -16.12 -7.23
CA TYR A 359 24.29 -15.72 -5.87
C TYR A 359 24.06 -16.94 -4.98
N GLN A 360 24.11 -16.71 -3.68
CA GLN A 360 23.71 -17.65 -2.63
C GLN A 360 22.95 -16.93 -1.51
N PHE A 361 22.15 -17.69 -0.76
CA PHE A 361 21.49 -17.21 0.45
C PHE A 361 21.94 -18.03 1.66
N TYR A 362 22.23 -17.39 2.79
CA TYR A 362 22.56 -18.09 4.03
C TYR A 362 22.21 -17.29 5.29
N PRO A 363 21.83 -17.95 6.41
CA PRO A 363 21.77 -17.33 7.72
C PRO A 363 23.18 -16.94 8.18
N ALA A 364 23.31 -15.74 8.76
CA ALA A 364 24.56 -15.25 9.30
C ALA A 364 24.37 -14.52 10.64
N VAL A 365 25.48 -14.22 11.29
CA VAL A 365 25.62 -13.17 12.31
C VAL A 365 26.57 -12.09 11.77
N MET A 366 26.23 -10.83 11.98
CA MET A 366 27.02 -9.67 11.55
C MET A 366 27.19 -8.66 12.69
N HIS A 367 28.14 -7.74 12.53
CA HIS A 367 28.39 -6.64 13.46
C HIS A 367 28.49 -5.35 12.63
N SER A 368 27.47 -4.49 12.68
CA SER A 368 27.41 -3.31 11.80
C SER A 368 28.51 -2.31 12.15
N ALA A 369 29.44 -2.08 11.21
CA ALA A 369 30.64 -1.28 11.41
C ALA A 369 30.34 0.23 11.48
N ALA A 370 29.25 0.67 10.84
CA ALA A 370 28.67 1.99 11.02
C ALA A 370 27.20 2.03 10.59
N ARG A 371 26.41 2.84 11.30
CA ARG A 371 25.16 3.42 10.79
C ARG A 371 25.51 4.75 10.15
N LEU A 372 25.23 4.90 8.87
CA LEU A 372 25.44 6.12 8.09
C LEU A 372 24.09 6.73 7.70
N THR A 373 24.08 7.98 7.22
CA THR A 373 22.91 8.52 6.51
C THR A 373 23.17 8.71 5.03
N TYR A 374 22.10 8.75 4.23
CA TYR A 374 22.19 9.04 2.79
C TYR A 374 22.93 10.36 2.48
N ASN A 375 22.87 11.34 3.38
CA ASN A 375 23.58 12.60 3.22
C ASN A 375 25.09 12.43 3.47
N GLN A 376 25.46 11.79 4.59
CA GLN A 376 26.86 11.48 4.90
C GLN A 376 27.54 10.64 3.81
N VAL A 377 26.84 9.66 3.24
CA VAL A 377 27.38 8.84 2.14
C VAL A 377 27.50 9.66 0.85
N ALA A 378 26.53 10.50 0.51
CA ALA A 378 26.63 11.37 -0.65
C ALA A 378 27.80 12.39 -0.53
N GLU A 379 28.04 12.93 0.66
CA GLU A 379 29.20 13.78 0.95
C GLU A 379 30.53 13.03 0.74
N VAL A 380 30.66 11.80 1.26
CA VAL A 380 31.86 10.95 1.08
C VAL A 380 32.09 10.56 -0.39
N LEU A 381 31.03 10.36 -1.17
CA LEU A 381 31.12 10.04 -2.59
C LEU A 381 31.48 11.27 -3.44
N ALA A 382 31.03 12.46 -3.03
CA ALA A 382 31.35 13.73 -3.68
C ALA A 382 32.78 14.23 -3.38
N ASP A 383 33.22 14.19 -2.11
CA ASP A 383 34.60 14.48 -1.72
C ASP A 383 35.20 13.38 -0.83
N ARG A 384 36.05 12.58 -1.46
CA ARG A 384 36.77 11.45 -0.85
C ARG A 384 37.88 11.87 0.11
N HIS A 385 38.16 13.17 0.20
CA HIS A 385 39.14 13.78 1.10
C HIS A 385 38.51 14.82 2.05
N GLY A 386 37.19 15.01 1.97
CA GLY A 386 36.41 15.88 2.85
C GLY A 386 36.23 15.32 4.27
N GLU A 387 35.60 16.11 5.15
CA GLU A 387 35.53 15.80 6.58
C GLU A 387 34.85 14.45 6.88
N GLU A 388 33.70 14.14 6.27
CA GLU A 388 32.98 12.89 6.53
C GLU A 388 33.78 11.63 6.09
N ALA A 389 34.63 11.77 5.06
CA ALA A 389 35.53 10.72 4.61
C ALA A 389 36.72 10.56 5.58
N ALA A 390 37.33 11.69 6.00
CA ALA A 390 38.41 11.72 6.98
C ALA A 390 37.99 11.20 8.37
N ARG A 391 36.70 11.31 8.73
CA ARG A 391 36.11 10.73 9.95
C ARG A 391 35.98 9.20 9.91
N ARG A 392 36.01 8.55 8.74
CA ARG A 392 35.74 7.10 8.58
C ARG A 392 36.67 6.39 7.57
N PRO A 393 38.01 6.56 7.64
CA PRO A 393 38.92 6.16 6.57
C PRO A 393 38.92 4.65 6.25
N ALA A 394 38.56 3.79 7.21
CA ALA A 394 38.44 2.34 6.99
C ALA A 394 37.21 1.94 6.15
N ILE A 395 36.15 2.76 6.13
CA ILE A 395 34.87 2.45 5.47
C ILE A 395 34.80 3.06 4.06
N VAL A 396 35.50 4.18 3.81
CA VAL A 396 35.52 4.87 2.51
C VAL A 396 35.83 3.92 1.32
N PRO A 397 36.81 2.99 1.37
CA PRO A 397 37.05 2.07 0.26
C PRO A 397 35.84 1.21 -0.12
N HIS A 398 35.08 0.75 0.88
CA HIS A 398 33.90 -0.10 0.66
C HIS A 398 32.71 0.70 0.13
N LEU A 399 32.55 1.96 0.54
CA LEU A 399 31.57 2.88 -0.06
C LEU A 399 31.90 3.18 -1.54
N LEU A 400 33.19 3.28 -1.89
CA LEU A 400 33.62 3.45 -3.28
C LEU A 400 33.39 2.19 -4.12
N ASN A 401 33.59 0.99 -3.56
CA ASN A 401 33.22 -0.28 -4.21
C ASN A 401 31.71 -0.37 -4.45
N LEU A 402 30.90 -0.06 -3.42
CA LEU A 402 29.43 -0.02 -3.52
C LEU A 402 28.97 0.96 -4.61
N ASN A 403 29.58 2.15 -4.70
CA ASN A 403 29.26 3.11 -5.75
C ASN A 403 29.66 2.64 -7.16
N ALA A 404 30.76 1.90 -7.29
CA ALA A 404 31.15 1.29 -8.56
C ALA A 404 30.18 0.17 -9.01
N ALA A 405 29.76 -0.69 -8.07
CA ALA A 405 28.72 -1.69 -8.30
C ALA A 405 27.36 -1.06 -8.65
N PHE A 406 26.97 0.01 -7.95
CA PHE A 406 25.78 0.81 -8.24
C PHE A 406 25.78 1.35 -9.68
N HIS A 407 26.87 1.95 -10.15
CA HIS A 407 26.93 2.45 -11.54
C HIS A 407 26.82 1.32 -12.58
N ALA A 408 27.34 0.12 -12.29
CA ALA A 408 27.14 -1.05 -13.16
C ALA A 408 25.67 -1.52 -13.17
N LEU A 409 25.04 -1.67 -11.99
CA LEU A 409 23.63 -2.05 -11.85
C LEU A 409 22.68 -1.04 -12.52
N LEU A 410 22.92 0.26 -12.32
CA LEU A 410 22.15 1.34 -12.93
C LEU A 410 22.28 1.34 -14.47
N LYS A 411 23.47 1.06 -15.00
CA LYS A 411 23.68 0.86 -16.44
C LYS A 411 22.83 -0.30 -16.95
N ALA A 412 22.88 -1.47 -16.30
CA ALA A 412 22.04 -2.62 -16.66
C ALA A 412 20.53 -2.32 -16.54
N ARG A 413 20.10 -1.49 -15.56
CA ARG A 413 18.71 -1.01 -15.43
C ARG A 413 18.28 -0.15 -16.62
N HIS A 414 19.16 0.72 -17.11
CA HIS A 414 18.90 1.52 -18.33
C HIS A 414 18.88 0.67 -19.60
N GLU A 415 19.82 -0.26 -19.77
CA GLU A 415 19.91 -1.13 -20.95
C GLU A 415 18.73 -2.12 -21.03
N ARG A 416 18.24 -2.61 -19.88
CA ARG A 416 17.01 -3.41 -19.75
C ARG A 416 15.72 -2.60 -20.02
N GLY A 417 15.79 -1.27 -20.09
CA GLY A 417 14.65 -0.41 -20.39
C GLY A 417 13.66 -0.25 -19.24
N ALA A 418 14.12 -0.29 -17.98
CA ALA A 418 13.29 0.08 -16.83
C ALA A 418 12.89 1.56 -16.90
N ILE A 419 11.76 1.92 -16.28
CA ILE A 419 11.22 3.28 -16.33
C ILE A 419 11.53 3.98 -14.99
N ASP A 420 12.36 5.02 -15.02
CA ASP A 420 12.53 5.96 -13.89
C ASP A 420 11.55 7.14 -14.11
N PHE A 421 10.75 7.45 -13.10
CA PHE A 421 9.82 8.59 -13.11
C PHE A 421 10.33 9.61 -12.08
N GLU A 422 10.66 10.82 -12.53
CA GLU A 422 11.03 11.91 -11.63
C GLU A 422 9.75 12.44 -10.93
N THR A 423 9.52 12.00 -9.68
CA THR A 423 8.42 12.47 -8.82
C THR A 423 8.97 13.20 -7.60
N THR A 424 8.47 14.41 -7.33
CA THR A 424 8.87 15.18 -6.14
C THR A 424 8.04 14.76 -4.93
N GLU A 425 8.61 13.94 -4.05
CA GLU A 425 8.07 13.71 -2.70
C GLU A 425 8.25 14.95 -1.80
N THR A 426 7.36 15.13 -0.83
CA THR A 426 7.44 16.22 0.16
C THR A 426 7.75 15.70 1.56
N TYR A 427 8.65 16.37 2.28
CA TYR A 427 8.88 16.17 3.71
C TYR A 427 8.30 17.36 4.49
N ILE A 428 7.53 17.07 5.54
CA ILE A 428 6.89 18.07 6.39
C ILE A 428 7.78 18.28 7.62
N VAL A 429 8.39 19.46 7.74
CA VAL A 429 9.21 19.84 8.88
C VAL A 429 8.31 20.48 9.94
N CYS A 430 8.27 19.90 11.13
CA CYS A 430 7.53 20.45 12.28
C CYS A 430 8.49 20.95 13.37
N ASN A 431 8.08 22.00 14.07
CA ASN A 431 8.79 22.51 15.25
C ASN A 431 8.49 21.66 16.51
N ALA A 432 9.13 22.00 17.63
CA ALA A 432 9.01 21.26 18.89
C ALA A 432 7.58 21.20 19.48
N MET A 433 6.68 22.11 19.10
CA MET A 433 5.26 22.07 19.48
C MET A 433 4.40 21.25 18.50
N GLY A 434 5.02 20.64 17.48
CA GLY A 434 4.35 19.84 16.46
C GLY A 434 3.74 20.62 15.29
N LYS A 435 3.70 21.97 15.36
CA LYS A 435 3.24 22.80 14.25
C LYS A 435 4.23 22.75 13.08
N ILE A 436 3.70 22.76 11.87
CA ILE A 436 4.47 22.74 10.63
C ILE A 436 5.22 24.06 10.50
N GLU A 437 6.53 23.98 10.29
CA GLU A 437 7.40 25.12 10.00
C GLU A 437 7.49 25.35 8.49
N LYS A 438 7.67 24.27 7.72
CA LYS A 438 7.81 24.29 6.26
C LYS A 438 7.55 22.91 5.64
N ILE A 439 7.18 22.91 4.37
CA ILE A 439 7.12 21.72 3.52
C ILE A 439 8.28 21.86 2.52
N ILE A 440 9.11 20.83 2.39
CA ILE A 440 10.29 20.84 1.51
C ILE A 440 10.29 19.62 0.57
N PRO A 441 10.84 19.74 -0.65
CA PRO A 441 11.00 18.58 -1.53
C PRO A 441 12.09 17.64 -0.98
N ARG A 442 11.88 16.32 -1.11
CA ARG A 442 12.92 15.32 -0.82
C ARG A 442 13.90 15.20 -1.97
N THR A 443 15.19 15.37 -1.68
CA THR A 443 16.28 15.25 -2.66
C THR A 443 16.83 13.83 -2.72
N ARG A 444 16.37 13.01 -3.67
CA ARG A 444 16.92 11.68 -3.99
C ARG A 444 18.33 11.83 -4.58
N ASN A 445 19.35 11.64 -3.74
CA ASN A 445 20.76 11.67 -4.12
C ASN A 445 21.29 10.26 -4.50
N ASP A 446 22.53 10.16 -4.97
CA ASP A 446 23.09 8.88 -5.44
C ASP A 446 23.28 7.83 -4.33
N ALA A 447 23.38 8.21 -3.04
CA ALA A 447 23.39 7.24 -1.94
C ALA A 447 22.03 6.53 -1.77
N HIS A 448 20.91 7.23 -2.02
CA HIS A 448 19.59 6.60 -2.07
C HIS A 448 19.50 5.60 -3.22
N ARG A 449 20.01 5.98 -4.41
CA ARG A 449 20.01 5.14 -5.61
C ARG A 449 20.94 3.92 -5.48
N LEU A 450 22.08 4.07 -4.80
CA LEU A 450 23.01 3.00 -4.48
C LEU A 450 22.34 1.90 -3.66
N ILE A 451 21.65 2.26 -2.57
CA ILE A 451 20.86 1.31 -1.77
C ILE A 451 19.71 0.73 -2.60
N GLU A 452 18.98 1.55 -3.36
CA GLU A 452 17.90 1.09 -4.24
C GLU A 452 18.35 -0.03 -5.19
N GLU A 453 19.43 0.16 -5.96
CA GLU A 453 19.94 -0.89 -6.87
C GLU A 453 20.43 -2.15 -6.13
N CYS A 454 21.07 -2.00 -4.97
CA CYS A 454 21.49 -3.16 -4.16
C CYS A 454 20.28 -3.98 -3.68
N MET A 455 19.22 -3.30 -3.23
CA MET A 455 17.98 -3.97 -2.81
C MET A 455 17.19 -4.55 -3.99
N LEU A 456 17.18 -3.88 -5.15
CA LEU A 456 16.60 -4.42 -6.38
C LEU A 456 17.28 -5.74 -6.78
N ALA A 457 18.62 -5.80 -6.76
CA ALA A 457 19.37 -7.00 -7.09
C ALA A 457 19.04 -8.16 -6.12
N ALA A 458 19.04 -7.93 -4.81
CA ALA A 458 18.70 -8.95 -3.82
C ALA A 458 17.24 -9.45 -3.94
N ASN A 459 16.30 -8.55 -4.23
CA ASN A 459 14.89 -8.88 -4.48
C ASN A 459 14.68 -9.71 -5.76
N VAL A 460 15.51 -9.52 -6.79
CA VAL A 460 15.53 -10.38 -7.99
C VAL A 460 16.11 -11.76 -7.69
N CYS A 461 17.24 -11.84 -6.98
CA CYS A 461 17.82 -13.12 -6.55
C CYS A 461 16.84 -13.95 -5.68
N ALA A 462 16.06 -13.28 -4.82
CA ALA A 462 15.02 -13.93 -4.02
C ALA A 462 13.89 -14.49 -4.90
N ALA A 463 13.40 -13.71 -5.88
CA ALA A 463 12.37 -14.15 -6.81
C ALA A 463 12.82 -15.35 -7.68
N ASP A 464 14.05 -15.30 -8.19
CA ASP A 464 14.67 -16.37 -8.98
C ASP A 464 14.85 -17.65 -8.13
N LEU A 465 15.30 -17.56 -6.88
CA LEU A 465 15.39 -18.73 -5.99
C LEU A 465 14.03 -19.43 -5.80
N LEU A 466 12.95 -18.67 -5.60
CA LEU A 466 11.60 -19.22 -5.50
C LEU A 466 11.19 -19.95 -6.79
N ILE A 467 11.49 -19.38 -7.96
CA ILE A 467 11.18 -19.95 -9.27
C ILE A 467 11.98 -21.24 -9.52
N ARG A 468 13.31 -21.22 -9.32
CA ARG A 468 14.19 -22.39 -9.49
C ARG A 468 13.72 -23.59 -8.66
N HIS A 469 13.35 -23.35 -7.40
CA HIS A 469 12.87 -24.38 -6.49
C HIS A 469 11.36 -24.68 -6.60
N LYS A 470 10.63 -24.02 -7.53
CA LYS A 470 9.18 -24.13 -7.73
C LYS A 470 8.39 -23.92 -6.42
N HIS A 471 8.88 -23.00 -5.60
CA HIS A 471 8.36 -22.70 -4.27
C HIS A 471 7.32 -21.58 -4.37
N PRO A 472 6.06 -21.78 -3.92
CA PRO A 472 5.08 -20.69 -3.86
C PRO A 472 5.57 -19.59 -2.89
N GLY A 473 5.39 -18.33 -3.28
CA GLY A 473 5.79 -17.17 -2.48
C GLY A 473 5.17 -15.89 -3.05
N THR A 474 5.18 -14.81 -2.28
CA THR A 474 4.61 -13.52 -2.70
C THR A 474 5.56 -12.75 -3.61
N PHE A 475 5.38 -12.90 -4.92
CA PHE A 475 5.98 -12.00 -5.91
C PHE A 475 5.37 -10.60 -5.80
N ARG A 476 6.19 -9.57 -6.04
CA ARG A 476 5.73 -8.20 -6.21
C ARG A 476 5.58 -7.94 -7.70
N ILE A 477 4.35 -8.06 -8.19
CA ILE A 477 4.03 -7.97 -9.61
C ILE A 477 3.54 -6.58 -10.00
N HIS A 478 3.77 -6.20 -11.26
CA HIS A 478 3.22 -5.00 -11.87
C HIS A 478 2.85 -5.37 -13.32
N GLY A 479 1.57 -5.63 -13.55
CA GLY A 479 1.05 -6.04 -14.86
C GLY A 479 1.10 -4.93 -15.91
N THR A 480 1.09 -5.32 -17.19
CA THR A 480 1.07 -4.35 -18.31
C THR A 480 -0.17 -3.44 -18.26
N PRO A 481 -0.07 -2.18 -18.70
CA PRO A 481 -1.21 -1.30 -18.99
C PRO A 481 -2.37 -2.02 -19.72
N THR A 482 -3.62 -1.73 -19.33
CA THR A 482 -4.81 -2.28 -20.00
C THR A 482 -4.98 -1.70 -21.41
N GLU A 483 -5.64 -2.46 -22.30
CA GLU A 483 -5.89 -2.04 -23.68
C GLU A 483 -6.60 -0.68 -23.79
N GLU A 484 -7.55 -0.40 -22.89
CA GLU A 484 -8.22 0.89 -22.77
C GLU A 484 -7.24 2.03 -22.46
N LYS A 485 -6.43 1.89 -21.39
CA LYS A 485 -5.40 2.88 -21.01
C LYS A 485 -4.34 3.06 -22.10
N LEU A 486 -3.95 1.99 -22.79
CA LEU A 486 -3.01 2.06 -23.92
C LEU A 486 -3.58 2.83 -25.11
N ASN A 487 -4.86 2.63 -25.43
CA ASN A 487 -5.52 3.34 -26.52
C ASN A 487 -5.77 4.82 -26.19
N GLN A 488 -6.09 5.14 -24.93
CA GLN A 488 -6.13 6.53 -24.43
C GLN A 488 -4.75 7.19 -24.56
N LEU A 489 -3.70 6.60 -23.98
CA LEU A 489 -2.32 7.11 -24.04
C LEU A 489 -1.84 7.32 -25.48
N ARG A 490 -2.10 6.36 -26.39
CA ARG A 490 -1.72 6.48 -27.81
C ARG A 490 -2.49 7.58 -28.54
N THR A 491 -3.74 7.83 -28.15
CA THR A 491 -4.54 8.94 -28.69
C THR A 491 -4.04 10.29 -28.16
N PHE A 492 -3.53 10.34 -26.93
CA PHE A 492 -2.87 11.52 -26.36
C PHE A 492 -1.52 11.80 -27.05
N LEU A 493 -0.60 10.83 -27.06
CA LEU A 493 0.75 10.98 -27.62
C LEU A 493 0.72 11.43 -29.09
N ARG A 494 -0.17 10.86 -29.91
CA ARG A 494 -0.33 11.25 -31.33
C ARG A 494 -0.71 12.72 -31.52
N GLN A 495 -1.43 13.32 -30.58
CA GLN A 495 -1.78 14.74 -30.63
C GLN A 495 -0.59 15.64 -30.26
N ALA A 496 0.33 15.14 -29.43
CA ALA A 496 1.61 15.78 -29.12
C ALA A 496 2.71 15.52 -30.16
N GLY A 497 2.39 14.82 -31.26
CA GLY A 497 3.31 14.43 -32.34
C GLY A 497 4.10 13.14 -32.11
N LEU A 498 3.86 12.44 -31.00
CA LEU A 498 4.65 11.31 -30.50
C LEU A 498 3.96 9.97 -30.78
N ASN A 499 4.73 8.86 -30.77
CA ASN A 499 4.19 7.51 -30.93
C ASN A 499 4.83 6.51 -29.94
N LEU A 500 3.99 5.81 -29.16
CA LEU A 500 4.44 4.67 -28.35
C LEU A 500 4.62 3.42 -29.23
N GLY A 501 5.79 2.78 -29.12
CA GLY A 501 6.18 1.60 -29.88
C GLY A 501 5.48 0.28 -29.49
N GLY A 502 6.18 -0.84 -29.71
CA GLY A 502 5.80 -2.19 -29.28
C GLY A 502 4.48 -2.76 -29.77
N GLY A 503 3.95 -2.30 -30.92
CA GLY A 503 2.79 -2.92 -31.57
C GLY A 503 1.53 -2.93 -30.70
N THR A 504 0.97 -4.10 -30.39
CA THR A 504 -0.18 -4.22 -29.47
C THR A 504 0.21 -4.43 -28.00
N LYS A 505 1.47 -4.71 -27.70
CA LYS A 505 1.98 -5.01 -26.34
C LYS A 505 3.30 -4.26 -26.11
N PRO A 506 3.27 -2.95 -25.82
CA PRO A 506 4.48 -2.18 -25.55
C PRO A 506 5.21 -2.71 -24.33
N THR A 507 6.55 -2.72 -24.43
CA THR A 507 7.47 -3.08 -23.37
C THR A 507 7.75 -1.87 -22.46
N ALA A 508 8.42 -2.10 -21.34
CA ALA A 508 8.98 -1.03 -20.52
C ALA A 508 9.99 -0.17 -21.33
N GLY A 509 10.78 -0.80 -22.20
CA GLY A 509 11.72 -0.12 -23.10
C GLY A 509 11.05 0.83 -24.10
N ASP A 510 9.84 0.50 -24.58
CA ASP A 510 9.05 1.41 -25.44
C ASP A 510 8.63 2.67 -24.66
N TYR A 511 8.26 2.53 -23.38
CA TYR A 511 7.96 3.66 -22.50
C TYR A 511 9.23 4.47 -22.17
N ALA A 512 10.35 3.81 -21.87
CA ALA A 512 11.65 4.45 -21.62
C ALA A 512 12.25 5.11 -22.88
N ALA A 513 11.85 4.71 -24.08
CA ALA A 513 12.15 5.43 -25.32
C ALA A 513 11.38 6.75 -25.39
N VAL A 514 10.06 6.74 -25.17
CA VAL A 514 9.25 7.98 -25.13
C VAL A 514 9.71 8.91 -24.00
N MET A 515 10.00 8.40 -22.80
CA MET A 515 10.55 9.20 -21.68
C MET A 515 11.83 9.96 -22.05
N ARG A 516 12.69 9.38 -22.90
CA ARG A 516 13.90 10.06 -23.41
C ARG A 516 13.60 11.07 -24.51
N GLU A 517 12.65 10.76 -25.41
CA GLU A 517 12.20 11.69 -26.47
C GLU A 517 11.52 12.94 -25.90
N ILE A 518 10.82 12.83 -24.76
CA ILE A 518 10.09 13.96 -24.17
C ILE A 518 10.92 14.84 -23.24
N LYS A 519 12.10 14.40 -22.78
CA LYS A 519 12.81 15.00 -21.64
C LYS A 519 12.99 16.52 -21.73
N ASP A 520 13.42 17.01 -22.89
CA ASP A 520 13.74 18.43 -23.08
C ASP A 520 12.56 19.24 -23.66
N ARG A 521 11.34 18.67 -23.70
CA ARG A 521 10.14 19.34 -24.21
C ARG A 521 9.43 20.19 -23.14
N PRO A 522 8.78 21.31 -23.51
CA PRO A 522 8.01 22.12 -22.56
C PRO A 522 6.77 21.39 -21.98
N ASP A 523 6.28 20.34 -22.65
CA ASP A 523 5.16 19.49 -22.21
C ASP A 523 5.64 18.15 -21.59
N ALA A 524 6.92 18.03 -21.21
CA ALA A 524 7.49 16.80 -20.63
C ALA A 524 6.70 16.29 -19.41
N ALA A 525 6.39 17.16 -18.45
CA ALA A 525 5.68 16.79 -17.22
C ALA A 525 4.26 16.26 -17.49
N LEU A 526 3.58 16.79 -18.51
CA LEU A 526 2.26 16.35 -18.96
C LEU A 526 2.33 14.95 -19.55
N LEU A 527 3.30 14.75 -20.46
CA LEU A 527 3.53 13.49 -21.16
C LEU A 527 3.97 12.39 -20.17
N GLN A 528 4.87 12.69 -19.25
CA GLN A 528 5.27 11.83 -18.12
C GLN A 528 4.08 11.45 -17.24
N THR A 529 3.23 12.42 -16.88
CA THR A 529 2.02 12.17 -16.07
C THR A 529 1.04 11.25 -16.79
N MET A 530 0.89 11.37 -18.12
CA MET A 530 0.05 10.46 -18.92
C MET A 530 0.64 9.05 -19.02
N LEU A 531 1.96 8.93 -19.21
CA LEU A 531 2.66 7.66 -19.19
C LEU A 531 2.43 6.94 -17.85
N LEU A 532 2.62 7.63 -16.72
CA LEU A 532 2.40 7.10 -15.38
C LEU A 532 0.92 6.70 -15.14
N ARG A 533 -0.04 7.57 -15.47
CA ARG A 533 -1.48 7.29 -15.31
C ARG A 533 -1.95 6.10 -16.16
N SER A 534 -1.26 5.78 -17.26
CA SER A 534 -1.54 4.58 -18.07
C SER A 534 -1.19 3.25 -17.40
N MET A 535 -0.33 3.26 -16.38
CA MET A 535 0.19 2.06 -15.72
C MET A 535 -0.84 1.37 -14.82
N GLN A 536 -0.49 0.19 -14.30
CA GLN A 536 -1.24 -0.49 -13.25
C GLN A 536 -0.63 -0.14 -11.88
N GLN A 537 -1.35 -0.45 -10.80
CA GLN A 537 -0.74 -0.50 -9.47
C GLN A 537 0.02 -1.82 -9.32
N ALA A 538 1.17 -1.79 -8.65
CA ALA A 538 1.88 -3.00 -8.26
C ALA A 538 1.17 -3.67 -7.06
N VAL A 539 1.19 -5.00 -7.00
CA VAL A 539 0.51 -5.81 -5.96
C VAL A 539 1.33 -7.05 -5.60
N TYR A 540 0.98 -7.70 -4.49
CA TYR A 540 1.53 -9.01 -4.10
C TYR A 540 0.67 -10.15 -4.66
N SER A 541 1.31 -11.17 -5.24
CA SER A 541 0.65 -12.32 -5.87
C SER A 541 1.53 -13.58 -5.81
N PRO A 542 0.98 -14.80 -5.70
CA PRO A 542 1.73 -16.03 -5.95
C PRO A 542 2.00 -16.28 -7.44
N ASP A 543 1.16 -15.73 -8.33
CA ASP A 543 1.35 -15.84 -9.77
C ASP A 543 2.33 -14.74 -10.23
N ASN A 544 3.55 -15.13 -10.63
CA ASN A 544 4.49 -14.19 -11.23
C ASN A 544 4.06 -13.82 -12.66
N VAL A 545 3.82 -12.53 -12.89
CA VAL A 545 3.56 -11.94 -14.23
C VAL A 545 4.60 -10.87 -14.59
N GLY A 546 5.72 -10.82 -13.88
CA GLY A 546 6.76 -9.80 -13.98
C GLY A 546 6.40 -8.47 -13.34
N HIS A 547 7.34 -7.53 -13.41
CA HIS A 547 7.20 -6.18 -12.86
C HIS A 547 7.50 -5.12 -13.93
N PHE A 548 6.46 -4.73 -14.69
CA PHE A 548 6.53 -3.88 -15.88
C PHE A 548 7.38 -2.62 -15.66
N GLY A 549 7.12 -1.82 -14.62
CA GLY A 549 7.86 -0.58 -14.38
C GLY A 549 9.38 -0.73 -14.15
N LEU A 550 9.84 -1.89 -13.68
CA LEU A 550 11.27 -2.18 -13.42
C LEU A 550 11.93 -3.03 -14.53
N ALA A 551 11.16 -3.40 -15.55
CA ALA A 551 11.56 -4.31 -16.63
C ALA A 551 12.13 -5.66 -16.14
N TYR A 552 11.61 -6.22 -15.04
CA TYR A 552 12.01 -7.54 -14.53
C TYR A 552 10.97 -8.62 -14.87
N GLU A 553 11.44 -9.80 -15.30
CA GLU A 553 10.60 -10.99 -15.52
C GLU A 553 10.07 -11.60 -14.22
N ALA A 554 10.81 -11.43 -13.12
CA ALA A 554 10.43 -11.86 -11.77
C ALA A 554 10.96 -10.87 -10.75
N TYR A 555 10.16 -10.56 -9.72
CA TYR A 555 10.52 -9.65 -8.65
C TYR A 555 9.73 -10.01 -7.38
N ALA A 556 10.38 -10.03 -6.22
CA ALA A 556 9.77 -10.37 -4.94
C ALA A 556 10.43 -9.55 -3.82
N HIS A 557 9.64 -9.01 -2.90
CA HIS A 557 10.20 -8.28 -1.77
C HIS A 557 10.78 -9.27 -0.73
N PHE A 558 12.03 -9.02 -0.36
CA PHE A 558 12.87 -9.76 0.59
C PHE A 558 13.58 -8.83 1.59
N THR A 559 13.87 -7.59 1.17
CA THR A 559 14.80 -6.67 1.85
C THR A 559 14.20 -5.80 2.96
N SER A 560 12.95 -6.00 3.38
CA SER A 560 12.38 -5.21 4.49
C SER A 560 11.39 -5.95 5.41
N PRO A 561 11.79 -7.09 6.02
CA PRO A 561 10.91 -7.93 6.85
C PRO A 561 10.53 -7.34 8.21
N ILE A 562 11.18 -6.28 8.71
CA ILE A 562 10.77 -5.58 9.94
C ILE A 562 9.44 -4.87 9.74
N ARG A 563 9.21 -4.36 8.52
CA ARG A 563 8.10 -3.45 8.18
C ARG A 563 7.19 -3.95 7.06
N ARG A 564 7.43 -5.12 6.46
CA ARG A 564 6.57 -5.76 5.45
C ARG A 564 6.42 -7.27 5.69
N TYR A 565 5.19 -7.75 5.80
CA TYR A 565 4.90 -9.18 6.01
C TYR A 565 5.20 -10.07 4.78
N PRO A 566 5.03 -9.61 3.52
CA PRO A 566 5.49 -10.36 2.34
C PRO A 566 6.98 -10.72 2.40
N ASP A 567 7.84 -9.82 2.84
CA ASP A 567 9.28 -10.07 3.02
C ASP A 567 9.54 -11.13 4.09
N LEU A 568 8.79 -11.10 5.20
CA LEU A 568 8.85 -12.14 6.24
C LEU A 568 8.40 -13.51 5.72
N LEU A 569 7.42 -13.57 4.81
CA LEU A 569 7.04 -14.79 4.10
C LEU A 569 8.16 -15.26 3.13
N THR A 570 8.78 -14.34 2.39
CA THR A 570 9.93 -14.63 1.51
C THR A 570 11.11 -15.20 2.30
N HIS A 571 11.44 -14.62 3.47
CA HIS A 571 12.46 -15.15 4.39
C HIS A 571 12.15 -16.60 4.83
N ARG A 572 10.90 -16.89 5.18
CA ARG A 572 10.45 -18.23 5.57
C ARG A 572 10.55 -19.24 4.42
N ALA A 573 10.23 -18.82 3.19
CA ALA A 573 10.37 -19.64 1.99
C ALA A 573 11.85 -19.92 1.66
N ILE A 574 12.71 -18.89 1.64
CA ILE A 574 14.16 -19.03 1.43
C ILE A 574 14.77 -20.00 2.46
N LYS A 575 14.48 -19.81 3.76
CA LYS A 575 14.99 -20.71 4.80
C LYS A 575 14.49 -22.14 4.69
N ALA A 576 13.26 -22.36 4.23
CA ALA A 576 12.78 -23.72 3.96
C ALA A 576 13.56 -24.36 2.80
N ILE A 577 13.79 -23.62 1.71
CA ILE A 577 14.60 -24.07 0.56
C ILE A 577 16.01 -24.48 1.01
N LEU A 578 16.69 -23.64 1.80
CA LEU A 578 18.03 -23.91 2.33
C LEU A 578 18.09 -25.16 3.24
N LEU A 579 16.97 -25.51 3.90
CA LEU A 579 16.83 -26.72 4.73
C LEU A 579 16.34 -27.95 3.93
N GLY A 580 16.24 -27.87 2.60
CA GLY A 580 15.71 -28.94 1.75
C GLY A 580 14.20 -29.18 1.92
N ARG A 581 13.45 -28.16 2.35
CA ARG A 581 12.03 -28.21 2.72
C ARG A 581 11.21 -27.23 1.89
N ARG A 582 9.88 -27.35 1.99
CA ARG A 582 8.92 -26.38 1.44
C ARG A 582 8.14 -25.74 2.59
N TYR A 583 8.13 -24.42 2.64
CA TYR A 583 7.27 -23.64 3.53
C TYR A 583 5.86 -23.56 2.94
N GLU A 584 4.87 -23.67 3.81
CA GLU A 584 3.46 -23.57 3.48
C GLU A 584 2.75 -22.93 4.68
N PRO A 585 2.17 -21.72 4.54
CA PRO A 585 1.42 -21.08 5.61
C PRO A 585 0.22 -21.95 6.01
N LYS A 586 0.10 -22.24 7.30
CA LYS A 586 -0.92 -23.12 7.91
C LYS A 586 -1.34 -22.53 9.23
N GLY A 587 -2.59 -22.75 9.65
CA GLY A 587 -3.16 -22.20 10.90
C GLY A 587 -3.69 -20.77 10.78
N ILE A 588 -3.46 -20.10 9.64
CA ILE A 588 -4.03 -18.78 9.33
C ILE A 588 -5.52 -18.93 9.00
N ASP A 589 -6.34 -18.17 9.72
CA ASP A 589 -7.78 -18.09 9.52
C ASP A 589 -8.11 -17.16 8.34
N VAL A 590 -8.38 -17.76 7.17
CA VAL A 590 -8.65 -17.02 5.91
C VAL A 590 -9.89 -16.11 6.04
N SER A 591 -10.83 -16.41 6.93
CA SER A 591 -12.03 -15.56 7.13
C SER A 591 -11.70 -14.17 7.71
N LYS A 592 -10.51 -14.02 8.31
CA LYS A 592 -10.00 -12.74 8.85
C LYS A 592 -9.09 -11.99 7.87
N LEU A 593 -8.73 -12.60 6.73
CA LEU A 593 -7.93 -11.97 5.70
C LEU A 593 -8.82 -11.10 4.80
N ASN A 594 -8.34 -9.90 4.47
CA ASN A 594 -8.98 -9.05 3.47
C ASN A 594 -8.72 -9.60 2.07
N THR A 595 -9.65 -10.40 1.57
CA THR A 595 -9.61 -11.02 0.22
C THR A 595 -10.32 -10.18 -0.85
N THR A 596 -10.78 -8.96 -0.55
CA THR A 596 -11.52 -8.12 -1.50
C THR A 596 -10.62 -7.59 -2.62
N VAL A 597 -10.85 -8.11 -3.83
CA VAL A 597 -10.13 -7.72 -5.06
C VAL A 597 -10.81 -6.56 -5.82
N SER A 598 -10.01 -5.77 -6.55
CA SER A 598 -10.48 -4.59 -7.27
C SER A 598 -11.43 -4.93 -8.43
N ASN A 599 -12.27 -3.96 -8.84
CA ASN A 599 -13.17 -4.12 -9.99
C ASN A 599 -12.46 -4.56 -11.28
N ALA A 600 -11.24 -4.08 -11.53
CA ALA A 600 -10.46 -4.49 -12.70
C ALA A 600 -10.07 -5.97 -12.62
N VAL A 601 -9.63 -6.45 -11.45
CA VAL A 601 -9.29 -7.86 -11.21
C VAL A 601 -10.55 -8.74 -11.29
N ARG A 602 -11.67 -8.33 -10.70
CA ARG A 602 -12.95 -9.06 -10.79
C ARG A 602 -13.43 -9.19 -12.25
N LYS A 603 -13.34 -8.12 -13.05
CA LYS A 603 -13.72 -8.15 -14.47
C LYS A 603 -12.78 -8.98 -15.32
N GLN A 604 -11.47 -8.96 -15.04
CA GLN A 604 -10.51 -9.83 -15.72
C GLN A 604 -10.74 -11.30 -15.36
N ALA A 605 -10.93 -11.64 -14.08
CA ALA A 605 -11.26 -13.00 -13.63
C ALA A 605 -12.59 -13.51 -14.23
N ALA A 606 -13.62 -12.67 -14.33
CA ALA A 606 -14.87 -13.02 -15.00
C ALA A 606 -14.69 -13.27 -16.51
N LYS A 607 -13.84 -12.47 -17.17
CA LYS A 607 -13.45 -12.68 -18.58
C LYS A 607 -12.66 -13.98 -18.76
N ASP A 608 -11.67 -14.26 -17.91
CA ASP A 608 -10.88 -15.50 -17.96
C ASP A 608 -11.75 -16.73 -17.67
N LYS A 609 -12.73 -16.63 -16.76
CA LYS A 609 -13.76 -17.66 -16.54
C LYS A 609 -14.63 -17.90 -17.79
N ALA A 610 -15.01 -16.83 -18.49
CA ALA A 610 -15.74 -16.94 -19.78
C ALA A 610 -14.87 -17.47 -20.94
N GLU A 611 -13.55 -17.25 -20.90
CA GLU A 611 -12.57 -17.78 -21.86
C GLU A 611 -12.03 -19.18 -21.48
N GLY A 612 -12.50 -19.78 -20.38
CA GLY A 612 -12.09 -21.13 -19.93
C GLY A 612 -10.69 -21.20 -19.31
N LYS A 613 -10.17 -20.08 -18.80
CA LYS A 613 -8.81 -19.88 -18.26
C LYS A 613 -8.76 -19.70 -16.74
N SER A 614 -9.90 -19.59 -16.06
CA SER A 614 -9.94 -19.44 -14.61
C SER A 614 -9.36 -20.67 -13.91
N LYS A 615 -8.48 -20.44 -12.91
CA LYS A 615 -8.21 -21.37 -11.81
C LYS A 615 -9.53 -21.95 -11.25
N GLU A 616 -9.55 -23.21 -10.82
CA GLU A 616 -10.71 -23.73 -10.09
C GLU A 616 -10.82 -23.03 -8.73
N GLU A 617 -12.02 -22.99 -8.15
CA GLU A 617 -12.27 -22.41 -6.82
C GLU A 617 -11.43 -23.09 -5.72
N LYS A 618 -11.05 -24.35 -5.96
CA LYS A 618 -10.17 -25.20 -5.16
C LYS A 618 -8.68 -24.85 -5.28
N ASP A 619 -8.28 -24.09 -6.30
CA ASP A 619 -6.90 -23.66 -6.55
C ASP A 619 -6.56 -22.31 -5.89
N LEU A 620 -7.52 -21.64 -5.25
CA LEU A 620 -7.28 -20.46 -4.42
C LEU A 620 -6.46 -20.87 -3.19
N THR A 621 -5.15 -20.62 -3.23
CA THR A 621 -4.25 -21.00 -2.15
C THR A 621 -4.22 -19.96 -1.04
N ILE A 622 -3.68 -20.34 0.12
CA ILE A 622 -3.36 -19.40 1.19
C ILE A 622 -2.44 -18.25 0.73
N TRP A 623 -1.63 -18.47 -0.31
CA TRP A 623 -0.76 -17.43 -0.87
C TRP A 623 -1.52 -16.40 -1.71
N ASP A 624 -2.59 -16.80 -2.40
CA ASP A 624 -3.48 -15.86 -3.11
C ASP A 624 -4.18 -14.95 -2.09
N ALA A 625 -4.73 -15.52 -1.01
CA ALA A 625 -5.38 -14.77 0.06
C ALA A 625 -4.41 -13.82 0.80
N LEU A 626 -3.19 -14.28 1.10
CA LEU A 626 -2.15 -13.43 1.70
C LEU A 626 -1.67 -12.31 0.76
N GLY A 627 -1.57 -12.58 -0.54
CA GLY A 627 -1.22 -11.59 -1.56
C GLY A 627 -2.25 -10.44 -1.63
N VAL A 628 -3.55 -10.78 -1.67
CA VAL A 628 -4.62 -9.76 -1.65
C VAL A 628 -4.63 -9.00 -0.32
N HIS A 629 -4.50 -9.68 0.82
CA HIS A 629 -4.51 -9.06 2.15
C HIS A 629 -3.36 -8.06 2.34
N CYS A 630 -2.12 -8.46 2.02
CA CYS A 630 -0.95 -7.58 2.12
C CYS A 630 -1.10 -6.37 1.19
N SER A 631 -1.58 -6.58 -0.04
CA SER A 631 -1.83 -5.49 -1.00
C SER A 631 -2.96 -4.55 -0.57
N ALA A 632 -3.95 -5.04 0.16
CA ALA A 632 -5.03 -4.20 0.71
C ALA A 632 -4.57 -3.39 1.92
N ASN A 633 -3.72 -3.98 2.77
CA ASN A 633 -3.16 -3.32 3.95
C ASN A 633 -2.09 -2.28 3.58
N GLU A 634 -1.34 -2.51 2.50
CA GLU A 634 -0.47 -1.51 1.86
C GLU A 634 -1.28 -0.28 1.43
N ARG A 635 -2.35 -0.45 0.63
CA ARG A 635 -3.23 0.67 0.24
C ARG A 635 -3.86 1.39 1.44
N ARG A 636 -4.26 0.64 2.48
CA ARG A 636 -4.77 1.21 3.75
C ARG A 636 -3.72 2.12 4.43
N ALA A 637 -2.45 1.74 4.39
CA ALA A 637 -1.34 2.53 4.94
C ALA A 637 -1.11 3.81 4.11
N ASP A 638 -1.09 3.70 2.77
CA ASP A 638 -0.94 4.83 1.85
C ASP A 638 -2.09 5.84 2.00
N GLU A 639 -3.34 5.35 2.00
CA GLU A 639 -4.55 6.17 2.14
C GLU A 639 -4.58 6.91 3.48
N ALA A 640 -4.27 6.24 4.59
CA ALA A 640 -4.21 6.86 5.92
C ALA A 640 -3.09 7.91 6.00
N SER A 641 -1.90 7.60 5.48
CA SER A 641 -0.75 8.52 5.51
C SER A 641 -1.04 9.77 4.68
N ARG A 642 -1.63 9.63 3.49
CA ARG A 642 -2.06 10.74 2.65
C ARG A 642 -3.19 11.57 3.28
N ASP A 643 -4.11 10.95 4.02
CA ASP A 643 -5.18 11.66 4.72
C ASP A 643 -4.67 12.56 5.87
N VAL A 644 -3.56 12.15 6.51
CA VAL A 644 -2.78 12.98 7.46
C VAL A 644 -2.02 14.08 6.74
N GLU A 645 -1.28 13.78 5.67
CA GLU A 645 -0.57 14.81 4.90
C GLU A 645 -1.52 15.87 4.34
N ASN A 646 -2.68 15.47 3.82
CA ASN A 646 -3.70 16.39 3.32
C ASN A 646 -4.24 17.29 4.44
N TRP A 647 -4.49 16.76 5.64
CA TRP A 647 -4.92 17.56 6.79
C TRP A 647 -3.84 18.54 7.22
N LEU A 648 -2.59 18.09 7.35
CA LEU A 648 -1.43 18.93 7.69
C LEU A 648 -1.22 20.04 6.66
N LYS A 649 -1.33 19.73 5.36
CA LYS A 649 -1.27 20.70 4.26
C LYS A 649 -2.42 21.71 4.34
N CYS A 650 -3.64 21.29 4.71
CA CYS A 650 -4.74 22.23 4.95
C CYS A 650 -4.47 23.13 6.16
N PHE A 651 -4.03 22.57 7.29
CA PHE A 651 -3.70 23.33 8.51
C PHE A 651 -2.64 24.41 8.23
N TYR A 652 -1.55 24.06 7.54
CA TYR A 652 -0.51 25.00 7.12
C TYR A 652 -1.03 26.14 6.21
N MET A 653 -2.06 25.87 5.39
CA MET A 653 -2.64 26.86 4.50
C MET A 653 -3.67 27.80 5.15
N GLN A 654 -4.08 27.58 6.42
CA GLN A 654 -5.02 28.48 7.10
C GLN A 654 -4.44 29.89 7.27
N ASP A 655 -3.17 29.99 7.64
CA ASP A 655 -2.43 31.26 7.76
C ASP A 655 -2.14 31.91 6.38
N LYS A 656 -2.56 31.26 5.28
CA LYS A 656 -2.36 31.68 3.88
C LYS A 656 -3.63 32.13 3.16
N LEU A 657 -4.76 32.24 3.87
CA LEU A 657 -6.01 32.78 3.34
C LEU A 657 -5.82 34.19 2.76
N GLY A 658 -6.20 34.38 1.49
CA GLY A 658 -6.06 35.65 0.76
C GLY A 658 -4.68 35.89 0.14
N GLU A 659 -3.66 35.08 0.41
CA GLU A 659 -2.38 35.14 -0.31
C GLU A 659 -2.53 34.56 -1.74
N SER A 660 -1.69 35.04 -2.66
CA SER A 660 -1.66 34.63 -4.07
C SER A 660 -0.36 33.92 -4.40
N PHE A 661 -0.47 32.80 -5.11
CA PHE A 661 0.63 31.90 -5.44
C PHE A 661 0.63 31.56 -6.93
N THR A 662 1.81 31.28 -7.49
CA THR A 662 1.91 30.56 -8.76
C THR A 662 1.79 29.05 -8.52
N GLY A 663 1.26 28.35 -9.51
CA GLY A 663 1.13 26.90 -9.46
C GLY A 663 0.92 26.27 -10.82
N VAL A 664 0.93 24.95 -10.84
CA VAL A 664 0.79 24.09 -12.01
C VAL A 664 -0.50 23.30 -11.89
N ILE A 665 -1.28 23.20 -12.97
CA ILE A 665 -2.50 22.37 -12.97
C ILE A 665 -2.11 20.89 -12.86
N ALA A 666 -2.38 20.27 -11.70
CA ALA A 666 -2.11 18.86 -11.38
C ALA A 666 -3.30 17.93 -11.70
N GLY A 667 -4.49 18.49 -11.88
CA GLY A 667 -5.69 17.76 -12.28
C GLY A 667 -6.70 18.63 -13.01
N VAL A 668 -7.47 18.04 -13.93
CA VAL A 668 -8.60 18.69 -14.62
C VAL A 668 -9.79 17.75 -14.55
N THR A 669 -10.97 18.29 -14.23
CA THR A 669 -12.22 17.52 -14.12
C THR A 669 -13.37 18.27 -14.81
N THR A 670 -14.55 17.66 -14.88
CA THR A 670 -15.78 18.30 -15.35
C THR A 670 -16.29 19.43 -14.43
N PHE A 671 -15.72 19.61 -13.24
CA PHE A 671 -16.16 20.58 -12.23
C PHE A 671 -15.07 21.58 -11.81
N GLY A 672 -13.87 21.53 -12.40
CA GLY A 672 -12.79 22.47 -12.08
C GLY A 672 -11.40 21.94 -12.40
N ILE A 673 -10.40 22.66 -11.89
CA ILE A 673 -8.98 22.31 -12.00
C ILE A 673 -8.35 22.22 -10.60
N PHE A 674 -7.48 21.25 -10.40
CA PHE A 674 -6.62 21.14 -9.23
C PHE A 674 -5.27 21.76 -9.57
N VAL A 675 -4.80 22.68 -8.72
CA VAL A 675 -3.56 23.42 -8.89
C VAL A 675 -2.62 23.08 -7.74
N GLN A 676 -1.42 22.60 -8.06
CA GLN A 676 -0.33 22.41 -7.10
C GLN A 676 0.47 23.71 -7.01
N LEU A 677 0.62 24.26 -5.81
CA LEU A 677 1.36 25.50 -5.57
C LEU A 677 2.88 25.26 -5.59
N ASP A 678 3.62 26.10 -6.31
CA ASP A 678 5.03 25.84 -6.66
C ASP A 678 5.95 25.72 -5.45
N GLU A 679 5.87 26.66 -4.50
CA GLU A 679 6.77 26.73 -3.34
C GLU A 679 6.30 25.87 -2.16
N LEU A 680 5.00 25.56 -2.09
CA LEU A 680 4.38 24.92 -0.92
C LEU A 680 4.06 23.43 -1.14
N TYR A 681 4.03 22.97 -2.39
CA TYR A 681 3.69 21.60 -2.78
C TYR A 681 2.35 21.10 -2.20
N VAL A 682 1.38 22.01 -2.13
CA VAL A 682 0.00 21.78 -1.72
C VAL A 682 -0.93 21.86 -2.93
N GLU A 683 -1.90 20.95 -3.03
CA GLU A 683 -2.96 20.98 -4.05
C GLU A 683 -4.21 21.71 -3.54
N GLY A 684 -4.81 22.56 -4.38
CA GLY A 684 -6.12 23.18 -4.13
C GLY A 684 -7.02 23.18 -5.37
N LEU A 685 -8.33 23.36 -5.19
CA LEU A 685 -9.33 23.27 -6.25
C LEU A 685 -9.81 24.67 -6.69
N VAL A 686 -9.59 25.03 -7.95
CA VAL A 686 -10.37 26.09 -8.60
C VAL A 686 -11.62 25.46 -9.22
N HIS A 687 -12.78 25.68 -8.61
CA HIS A 687 -14.06 25.21 -9.13
C HIS A 687 -14.39 25.88 -10.48
N ILE A 688 -15.14 25.21 -11.35
CA ILE A 688 -15.50 25.66 -12.71
C ILE A 688 -16.12 27.07 -12.74
N THR A 689 -16.86 27.46 -11.72
CA THR A 689 -17.44 28.82 -11.58
C THR A 689 -16.39 29.91 -11.33
N GLY A 690 -15.20 29.55 -10.84
CA GLY A 690 -14.05 30.43 -10.62
C GLY A 690 -13.12 30.55 -11.85
N LEU A 691 -13.39 29.86 -12.95
CA LEU A 691 -12.64 29.95 -14.21
C LEU A 691 -13.06 31.15 -15.10
N GLY A 692 -14.12 31.86 -14.70
CA GLY A 692 -14.69 33.01 -15.41
C GLY A 692 -16.04 32.72 -16.05
N GLN A 693 -16.64 33.75 -16.67
CA GLN A 693 -17.98 33.65 -17.27
C GLN A 693 -17.94 33.03 -18.68
N ASP A 694 -17.80 31.71 -18.74
CA ASP A 694 -17.93 30.92 -19.97
C ASP A 694 -18.54 29.54 -19.68
N TYR A 695 -19.01 28.85 -20.72
CA TYR A 695 -19.36 27.44 -20.63
C TYR A 695 -18.13 26.60 -20.97
N PHE A 696 -17.55 25.94 -19.97
CA PHE A 696 -16.35 25.12 -20.15
C PHE A 696 -16.71 23.67 -20.46
N GLN A 697 -16.29 23.19 -21.64
CA GLN A 697 -16.38 21.79 -22.02
C GLN A 697 -15.10 21.05 -21.61
N TYR A 698 -15.23 19.86 -21.00
CA TYR A 698 -14.09 19.02 -20.63
C TYR A 698 -13.71 18.09 -21.80
N ASP A 699 -12.50 18.28 -22.33
CA ASP A 699 -11.88 17.40 -23.32
C ASP A 699 -11.09 16.32 -22.59
N GLU A 700 -11.75 15.20 -22.29
CA GLU A 700 -11.18 14.05 -21.58
C GLU A 700 -9.96 13.48 -22.31
N ALA A 701 -9.95 13.51 -23.65
CA ALA A 701 -8.85 13.00 -24.47
C ALA A 701 -7.61 13.93 -24.49
N ARG A 702 -7.72 15.13 -23.89
CA ARG A 702 -6.61 16.09 -23.72
C ARG A 702 -6.37 16.50 -22.28
N HIS A 703 -7.23 16.11 -21.34
CA HIS A 703 -7.25 16.59 -19.96
C HIS A 703 -7.22 18.12 -19.86
N LEU A 704 -8.13 18.79 -20.58
CA LEU A 704 -8.30 20.24 -20.51
C LEU A 704 -9.78 20.65 -20.42
N LEU A 705 -10.05 21.77 -19.76
CA LEU A 705 -11.32 22.50 -19.85
C LEU A 705 -11.18 23.60 -20.90
N ARG A 706 -12.14 23.72 -21.82
CA ARG A 706 -12.16 24.76 -22.86
C ARG A 706 -13.45 25.57 -22.83
N GLY A 707 -13.31 26.88 -22.68
CA GLY A 707 -14.42 27.84 -22.75
C GLY A 707 -14.95 27.97 -24.18
N GLU A 708 -16.26 27.76 -24.36
CA GLU A 708 -16.92 27.73 -25.66
C GLU A 708 -16.96 29.12 -26.33
N ARG A 709 -17.17 30.19 -25.56
CA ARG A 709 -17.31 31.57 -26.06
C ARG A 709 -15.98 32.33 -26.12
N THR A 710 -15.10 32.11 -25.14
CA THR A 710 -13.81 32.82 -25.01
C THR A 710 -12.66 32.08 -25.67
N GLY A 711 -12.80 30.76 -25.88
CA GLY A 711 -11.73 29.90 -26.35
C GLY A 711 -10.62 29.62 -25.32
N ARG A 712 -10.70 30.18 -24.09
CA ARG A 712 -9.72 29.94 -23.02
C ARG A 712 -9.61 28.46 -22.70
N THR A 713 -8.40 27.98 -22.47
CA THR A 713 -8.08 26.60 -22.09
C THR A 713 -7.42 26.57 -20.73
N PHE A 714 -7.76 25.55 -19.94
CA PHE A 714 -7.07 25.17 -18.71
C PHE A 714 -6.75 23.68 -18.80
N GLY A 715 -5.55 23.36 -19.28
CA GLY A 715 -5.02 22.02 -19.47
C GLY A 715 -4.12 21.58 -18.33
N LEU A 716 -3.96 20.26 -18.21
CA LEU A 716 -3.01 19.67 -17.28
C LEU A 716 -1.59 20.19 -17.55
N THR A 717 -0.89 20.60 -16.49
CA THR A 717 0.41 21.30 -16.45
C THR A 717 0.46 22.75 -16.94
N ASP A 718 -0.66 23.37 -17.35
CA ASP A 718 -0.67 24.82 -17.55
C ASP A 718 -0.29 25.53 -16.23
N ARG A 719 0.47 26.63 -16.32
CA ARG A 719 0.80 27.45 -15.15
C ARG A 719 -0.24 28.54 -14.95
N VAL A 720 -0.70 28.69 -13.72
CA VAL A 720 -1.72 29.68 -13.32
C VAL A 720 -1.29 30.44 -12.08
N THR A 721 -1.84 31.64 -11.89
CA THR A 721 -1.75 32.36 -10.61
C THR A 721 -3.11 32.26 -9.91
N VAL A 722 -3.09 31.88 -8.64
CA VAL A 722 -4.28 31.56 -7.85
C VAL A 722 -4.22 32.21 -6.48
N GLN A 723 -5.37 32.62 -5.97
CA GLN A 723 -5.53 33.12 -4.60
C GLN A 723 -6.22 32.06 -3.73
N VAL A 724 -5.77 31.93 -2.47
CA VAL A 724 -6.37 31.03 -1.49
C VAL A 724 -7.67 31.64 -0.99
N ALA A 725 -8.82 31.10 -1.41
CA ALA A 725 -10.13 31.68 -1.12
C ALA A 725 -10.76 31.10 0.16
N LYS A 726 -10.58 29.80 0.42
CA LYS A 726 -11.04 29.12 1.64
C LYS A 726 -10.15 27.91 1.94
N VAL A 727 -10.01 27.60 3.22
CA VAL A 727 -9.43 26.35 3.71
C VAL A 727 -10.45 25.66 4.61
N ASP A 728 -10.60 24.35 4.43
CA ASP A 728 -11.62 23.51 5.08
C ASP A 728 -10.93 22.25 5.63
N LEU A 729 -10.63 22.25 6.94
CA LEU A 729 -9.93 21.15 7.62
C LEU A 729 -10.75 19.87 7.64
N GLU A 730 -12.06 20.00 7.86
CA GLU A 730 -13.01 18.90 8.00
C GLU A 730 -13.17 18.14 6.67
N ALA A 731 -13.35 18.89 5.57
CA ALA A 731 -13.36 18.33 4.23
C ALA A 731 -11.98 18.01 3.65
N ARG A 732 -10.88 18.39 4.35
CA ARG A 732 -9.48 18.35 3.88
C ARG A 732 -9.32 18.99 2.49
N LYS A 733 -9.83 20.21 2.32
CA LYS A 733 -9.84 20.96 1.04
C LYS A 733 -9.29 22.37 1.19
N ILE A 734 -8.70 22.84 0.09
CA ILE A 734 -8.35 24.24 -0.12
C ILE A 734 -9.06 24.67 -1.41
N ASP A 735 -9.96 25.63 -1.29
CA ASP A 735 -10.66 26.24 -2.43
C ASP A 735 -9.84 27.45 -2.92
N LEU A 736 -9.55 27.45 -4.23
CA LEU A 736 -8.75 28.46 -4.90
C LEU A 736 -9.62 29.25 -5.90
N VAL A 737 -9.20 30.47 -6.20
CA VAL A 737 -9.73 31.25 -7.34
C VAL A 737 -8.58 31.69 -8.24
N LEU A 738 -8.83 31.87 -9.54
CA LEU A 738 -7.85 32.49 -10.42
C LEU A 738 -7.62 33.95 -9.99
N ALA A 739 -6.36 34.37 -9.88
CA ALA A 739 -6.04 35.79 -9.70
C ALA A 739 -6.31 36.56 -11.01
N GLU A 740 -6.78 37.81 -10.91
CA GLU A 740 -6.99 38.64 -12.09
C GLU A 740 -5.66 39.05 -12.73
N GLU A 741 -5.61 39.03 -14.08
CA GLU A 741 -4.49 39.47 -14.91
C GLU A 741 -4.34 41.01 -14.88
N GLY A 742 -3.98 41.55 -13.70
CA GLY A 742 -3.83 42.98 -13.44
C GLY A 742 -3.09 43.31 -12.14
N ALA A 743 -3.07 42.41 -11.15
CA ALA A 743 -2.32 42.59 -9.92
C ALA A 743 -0.87 42.10 -10.06
N ALA A 744 0.00 42.93 -10.64
CA ALA A 744 1.44 42.64 -10.67
C ALA A 744 2.02 42.64 -9.24
N ALA A 745 2.49 41.48 -8.79
CA ALA A 745 3.25 41.37 -7.54
C ALA A 745 4.54 42.22 -7.62
N PRO A 746 5.00 42.83 -6.51
CA PRO A 746 6.28 43.55 -6.51
C PRO A 746 7.42 42.59 -6.85
N ALA A 747 8.15 42.87 -7.93
CA ALA A 747 9.33 42.09 -8.28
C ALA A 747 10.36 42.18 -7.15
N GLN A 748 10.68 41.04 -6.53
CA GLN A 748 11.74 40.99 -5.52
C GLN A 748 13.07 41.39 -6.17
N PRO A 749 13.88 42.25 -5.53
CA PRO A 749 15.15 42.68 -6.11
C PRO A 749 16.12 41.49 -6.16
N GLN A 750 16.58 41.15 -7.37
CA GLN A 750 17.66 40.18 -7.54
C GLN A 750 18.90 40.63 -6.75
N GLY A 751 19.46 39.72 -5.96
CA GLY A 751 20.43 40.06 -4.93
C GLY A 751 21.69 40.74 -5.47
N GLN A 752 22.00 41.93 -4.94
CA GLN A 752 23.34 42.49 -5.06
C GLN A 752 24.30 41.61 -4.25
N GLN A 753 25.38 41.16 -4.89
CA GLN A 753 26.44 40.41 -4.21
C GLN A 753 27.13 41.30 -3.17
N SER A 754 27.04 40.91 -1.90
CA SER A 754 27.73 41.58 -0.80
C SER A 754 29.23 41.23 -0.82
N GLN A 755 30.02 42.02 -1.56
CA GLN A 755 31.46 42.08 -1.32
C GLN A 755 31.70 42.65 0.08
N GLN A 756 32.43 41.91 0.93
CA GLN A 756 32.75 42.35 2.29
C GLN A 756 33.82 43.44 2.29
N ASP A 757 33.69 44.41 3.19
CA ASP A 757 34.62 45.53 3.35
C ASP A 757 36.02 45.08 3.81
N GLY A 758 36.97 45.03 2.88
CA GLY A 758 38.40 45.02 3.18
C GLY A 758 38.89 46.42 3.55
N GLN A 759 38.74 46.84 4.80
CA GLN A 759 39.18 48.16 5.26
C GLN A 759 40.71 48.34 5.12
N ASN A 760 41.16 49.31 4.29
CA ASN A 760 41.97 50.43 4.80
C ASN A 760 42.31 51.57 3.80
N ALA A 761 42.20 52.79 4.33
CA ALA A 761 43.11 53.94 4.19
C ALA A 761 43.35 54.67 2.84
N ARG A 762 43.02 55.98 2.87
CA ARG A 762 43.62 57.12 2.12
C ARG A 762 43.30 57.17 0.61
N ALA A 763 42.52 58.09 0.06
CA ALA A 763 42.47 59.56 0.19
C ALA A 763 43.72 60.29 -0.36
N ASP A 764 43.67 60.76 -1.61
CA ASP A 764 43.52 62.18 -2.00
C ASP A 764 43.48 62.31 -3.56
N GLY A 765 43.28 63.52 -4.11
CA GLY A 765 43.72 63.88 -5.47
C GLY A 765 42.69 63.79 -6.61
N GLY A 766 41.82 64.80 -6.73
CA GLY A 766 40.83 64.89 -7.83
C GLY A 766 41.30 65.59 -9.12
N ARG A 767 40.33 65.89 -10.01
CA ARG A 767 40.44 66.47 -11.38
C ARG A 767 40.95 65.47 -12.44
N GLY A 768 40.34 65.30 -13.63
CA GLY A 768 39.08 65.82 -14.18
C GLY A 768 39.12 65.97 -15.72
N ASN A 769 37.97 66.39 -16.31
CA ASN A 769 37.86 67.21 -17.54
C ASN A 769 37.82 66.55 -18.97
N ARG A 770 36.60 66.51 -19.53
CA ARG A 770 36.17 66.80 -20.95
C ARG A 770 36.44 65.85 -22.14
N GLY A 771 35.38 65.74 -22.96
CA GLY A 771 35.40 65.67 -24.45
C GLY A 771 34.97 64.31 -25.02
N GLY A 772 34.07 64.20 -26.02
CA GLY A 772 33.16 65.15 -26.70
C GLY A 772 31.97 64.36 -27.31
N ASN A 773 30.76 64.92 -27.48
CA ASN A 773 30.32 65.70 -28.67
C ASN A 773 30.53 64.94 -30.01
N GLY A 774 29.52 64.60 -30.82
CA GLY A 774 28.04 64.75 -30.78
C GLY A 774 27.43 63.78 -31.84
N ASN A 775 26.23 63.88 -32.43
CA ASN A 775 24.95 64.59 -32.20
C ASN A 775 24.08 64.40 -33.49
N ALA A 776 22.80 64.03 -33.36
CA ALA A 776 21.76 64.02 -34.41
C ALA A 776 21.96 63.03 -35.62
N SER A 777 20.98 62.73 -36.50
CA SER A 777 19.62 63.29 -36.71
C SER A 777 18.64 62.31 -37.39
N ASN A 778 17.31 62.50 -37.16
CA ASN A 778 16.10 62.20 -37.99
C ASN A 778 16.07 61.04 -39.03
N GLY A 779 14.95 60.34 -39.29
CA GLY A 779 13.56 60.40 -38.77
C GLY A 779 12.49 60.19 -39.87
N GLY A 780 11.30 59.62 -39.58
CA GLY A 780 10.18 59.59 -40.55
C GLY A 780 9.03 58.57 -40.33
N ARG A 781 7.77 59.01 -40.53
CA ARG A 781 6.50 58.22 -40.55
C ARG A 781 6.20 57.73 -42.00
N GLY A 782 5.30 56.80 -42.36
CA GLY A 782 4.32 55.93 -41.65
C GLY A 782 2.96 55.83 -42.41
N GLY A 783 2.21 54.71 -42.36
CA GLY A 783 0.74 54.70 -42.67
C GLY A 783 0.10 53.61 -43.59
N GLN A 784 -0.88 52.86 -43.03
CA GLN A 784 -2.19 52.37 -43.57
C GLN A 784 -2.42 51.51 -44.86
N GLN A 785 -3.01 50.31 -44.61
CA GLN A 785 -4.25 49.68 -45.19
C GLN A 785 -4.45 49.16 -46.65
N LYS A 786 -5.15 48.00 -46.70
CA LYS A 786 -6.27 47.52 -47.58
C LYS A 786 -6.05 46.40 -48.65
N GLN A 787 -7.18 45.87 -49.16
CA GLN A 787 -7.42 44.50 -49.67
C GLN A 787 -7.71 44.41 -51.20
N GLU A 788 -7.40 43.27 -51.84
CA GLU A 788 -8.25 42.47 -52.79
C GLU A 788 -7.47 41.19 -53.26
N GLY A 789 -7.97 40.21 -54.04
CA GLY A 789 -9.31 39.95 -54.60
C GLY A 789 -9.33 38.73 -55.58
N ASN A 790 -10.46 37.99 -55.68
CA ASN A 790 -10.74 36.80 -56.53
C ASN A 790 -9.86 35.52 -56.33
N ARG A 791 -10.33 34.25 -56.45
CA ARG A 791 -11.35 33.48 -57.26
C ARG A 791 -10.84 33.01 -58.63
N ASP A 792 -11.14 31.80 -59.12
CA ASP A 792 -11.92 30.62 -58.63
C ASP A 792 -11.27 29.31 -59.22
N GLY A 793 -11.72 28.05 -59.18
CA GLY A 793 -13.01 27.37 -58.87
C GLY A 793 -13.52 26.59 -60.10
N GLY A 794 -13.99 25.32 -60.09
CA GLY A 794 -14.23 24.31 -59.03
C GLY A 794 -14.88 23.02 -59.63
N ARG A 795 -15.49 22.13 -58.82
CA ARG A 795 -16.27 20.89 -59.17
C ARG A 795 -15.47 19.68 -59.71
N GLU A 796 -15.92 18.41 -59.77
CA GLU A 796 -16.94 17.52 -59.12
C GLU A 796 -16.60 16.05 -59.57
N GLY A 797 -17.07 14.92 -59.00
CA GLY A 797 -17.85 14.67 -57.77
C GLY A 797 -18.54 13.28 -57.71
N GLY A 798 -17.94 12.27 -57.05
CA GLY A 798 -18.62 11.00 -56.65
C GLY A 798 -18.12 9.66 -57.28
N GLY A 799 -18.13 8.58 -56.49
CA GLY A 799 -17.82 7.20 -56.95
C GLY A 799 -17.88 6.14 -55.82
N LYS A 800 -18.43 4.94 -56.07
CA LYS A 800 -18.69 3.88 -55.06
C LYS A 800 -18.35 2.47 -55.60
N ARG A 801 -18.03 1.52 -54.69
CA ARG A 801 -18.00 0.04 -54.87
C ARG A 801 -16.84 -0.53 -55.74
N SER A 802 -16.49 -1.83 -55.73
CA SER A 802 -16.58 -2.93 -54.72
C SER A 802 -15.99 -4.27 -55.25
N ARG A 803 -15.40 -5.12 -54.37
CA ARG A 803 -15.30 -6.61 -54.43
C ARG A 803 -14.44 -7.37 -55.49
N ARG A 804 -13.37 -8.02 -54.96
CA ARG A 804 -13.26 -9.51 -54.68
C ARG A 804 -12.77 -10.53 -55.76
N ASN A 805 -11.71 -11.27 -55.38
CA ASN A 805 -11.28 -12.65 -55.73
C ASN A 805 -10.92 -13.07 -57.19
N ARG A 806 -9.67 -13.55 -57.37
CA ARG A 806 -9.41 -14.97 -57.75
C ARG A 806 -8.00 -15.45 -57.36
N ARG A 807 -7.54 -16.61 -57.89
CA ARG A 807 -6.84 -17.66 -57.13
C ARG A 807 -6.18 -18.73 -58.03
N ASN A 808 -5.31 -19.57 -57.44
CA ASN A 808 -4.56 -20.73 -57.99
C ASN A 808 -3.39 -20.37 -58.96
N GLY A 809 -2.31 -21.14 -59.08
CA GLY A 809 -1.81 -22.23 -58.20
C GLY A 809 -1.01 -23.37 -58.89
N GLY A 810 0.18 -23.73 -58.34
CA GLY A 810 0.98 -24.95 -58.63
C GLY A 810 1.91 -24.92 -59.87
N ALA A 811 2.91 -25.83 -60.05
CA ALA A 811 3.60 -26.77 -59.13
C ALA A 811 4.85 -27.46 -59.78
N ALA A 812 5.76 -27.99 -58.93
CA ALA A 812 6.69 -29.16 -59.11
C ALA A 812 8.03 -29.10 -59.92
N ASN A 813 9.12 -29.55 -59.25
CA ASN A 813 10.27 -30.42 -59.64
C ASN A 813 11.18 -30.05 -60.85
N LEU A 814 12.51 -30.30 -60.91
CA LEU A 814 13.57 -31.04 -60.14
C LEU A 814 14.97 -30.45 -60.59
N SER A 815 16.22 -30.84 -60.27
CA SER A 815 16.94 -31.97 -59.59
C SER A 815 18.35 -31.57 -59.05
N THR A 816 19.17 -32.55 -58.64
CA THR A 816 20.55 -32.53 -58.04
C THR A 816 21.72 -32.63 -59.08
N PRO A 817 23.06 -32.61 -58.77
CA PRO A 817 23.78 -33.25 -57.61
C PRO A 817 25.06 -32.61 -56.98
N GLY A 818 25.52 -33.18 -55.85
CA GLY A 818 26.90 -33.13 -55.30
C GLY A 818 27.21 -32.03 -54.26
N HIS A 819 27.64 -32.20 -52.99
CA HIS A 819 27.92 -33.31 -52.02
C HIS A 819 29.36 -33.21 -51.46
N LEU A 820 29.48 -32.95 -50.15
CA LEU A 820 30.58 -33.34 -49.23
C LEU A 820 30.08 -33.08 -47.78
N ASP A 821 30.57 -33.87 -46.80
CA ASP A 821 30.01 -33.94 -45.44
C ASP A 821 31.00 -33.53 -44.33
N GLU A 822 30.49 -33.18 -43.14
CA GLU A 822 31.27 -33.07 -41.88
C GLU A 822 30.70 -34.01 -40.80
N PRO A 823 31.55 -34.72 -40.01
CA PRO A 823 31.15 -35.51 -38.86
C PRO A 823 31.41 -34.80 -37.52
N ALA A 824 30.73 -35.25 -36.45
CA ALA A 824 30.94 -34.77 -35.08
C ALA A 824 31.53 -35.85 -34.16
N VAL A 825 32.43 -35.47 -33.24
CA VAL A 825 32.59 -36.14 -31.92
C VAL A 825 33.26 -35.24 -30.86
N ASP A 826 32.93 -35.57 -29.61
CA ASP A 826 33.71 -35.44 -28.37
C ASP A 826 34.13 -34.09 -27.76
N THR A 827 33.98 -34.03 -26.43
CA THR A 827 34.85 -33.24 -25.54
C THR A 827 34.98 -33.98 -24.21
N LEU A 828 36.20 -34.09 -23.66
CA LEU A 828 36.52 -34.99 -22.55
C LEU A 828 36.27 -34.37 -21.17
N ALA A 829 35.91 -35.21 -20.20
CA ALA A 829 35.84 -34.86 -18.78
C ALA A 829 37.21 -34.93 -18.08
N LEU A 830 37.37 -34.17 -16.99
CA LEU A 830 38.48 -34.28 -16.05
C LEU A 830 37.98 -34.61 -14.64
N THR A 831 38.82 -35.28 -13.85
CA THR A 831 38.42 -36.08 -12.69
C THR A 831 38.45 -35.33 -11.35
N ALA A 832 37.51 -35.69 -10.47
CA ALA A 832 37.56 -35.41 -9.03
C ALA A 832 37.46 -36.73 -8.24
N VAL A 833 38.07 -36.77 -7.05
CA VAL A 833 38.23 -38.00 -6.26
C VAL A 833 37.04 -38.25 -5.33
N ALA A 834 36.61 -39.51 -5.21
CA ALA A 834 35.47 -39.91 -4.38
C ALA A 834 35.88 -40.45 -2.99
N VAL A 835 34.98 -40.27 -2.02
CA VAL A 835 34.96 -40.95 -0.72
C VAL A 835 33.61 -41.69 -0.60
N PRO A 836 33.56 -42.97 -0.20
CA PRO A 836 32.38 -43.81 -0.45
C PRO A 836 31.25 -43.65 0.59
N GLN A 837 30.01 -43.80 0.10
CA GLN A 837 28.81 -44.15 0.85
C GLN A 837 28.16 -45.38 0.18
N PRO A 838 27.42 -46.24 0.91
CA PRO A 838 27.06 -47.58 0.44
C PRO A 838 25.86 -47.60 -0.52
N GLN A 839 25.80 -48.65 -1.33
CA GLN A 839 24.76 -48.89 -2.33
C GLN A 839 23.44 -49.37 -1.71
N VAL A 840 22.34 -49.02 -2.37
CA VAL A 840 21.07 -49.78 -2.38
C VAL A 840 20.57 -49.79 -3.83
N ASP A 841 20.15 -50.96 -4.34
CA ASP A 841 19.82 -51.14 -5.75
C ASP A 841 18.43 -50.58 -6.11
N GLU A 842 18.34 -49.85 -7.22
CA GLU A 842 17.05 -49.57 -7.89
C GLU A 842 16.70 -50.67 -8.90
N ALA A 843 15.41 -50.88 -9.13
CA ALA A 843 14.89 -51.89 -10.05
C ALA A 843 13.97 -51.27 -11.13
N ASP A 844 14.03 -51.85 -12.32
CA ASP A 844 13.45 -51.40 -13.59
C ASP A 844 11.90 -51.21 -13.55
N PRO A 845 11.35 -50.04 -13.93
CA PRO A 845 9.94 -49.72 -13.72
C PRO A 845 9.02 -50.06 -14.92
N ASP A 846 8.82 -51.34 -15.26
CA ASP A 846 7.79 -51.74 -16.23
C ASP A 846 7.03 -53.05 -15.91
N GLN A 847 6.04 -52.96 -15.00
CA GLN A 847 4.87 -53.87 -14.92
C GLN A 847 3.78 -53.37 -13.93
N PRO A 848 2.49 -53.73 -14.13
CA PRO A 848 1.38 -53.18 -13.35
C PRO A 848 1.17 -53.86 -11.98
N SER A 849 1.08 -53.05 -10.91
CA SER A 849 0.98 -53.54 -9.53
C SER A 849 -0.38 -54.16 -9.16
N ALA A 850 -0.37 -55.39 -8.65
CA ALA A 850 -1.54 -56.04 -8.05
C ALA A 850 -1.83 -55.52 -6.62
N LYS A 851 -3.12 -55.47 -6.22
CA LYS A 851 -3.54 -54.95 -4.91
C LYS A 851 -3.18 -55.91 -3.75
N PRO A 852 -2.58 -55.43 -2.64
CA PRO A 852 -2.13 -56.29 -1.54
C PRO A 852 -3.29 -56.87 -0.70
N SER A 853 -3.06 -58.05 -0.13
CA SER A 853 -4.12 -58.86 0.49
C SER A 853 -4.62 -58.34 1.85
N ARG A 854 -5.85 -58.75 2.19
CA ARG A 854 -6.59 -58.35 3.42
C ARG A 854 -5.87 -58.74 4.73
N ARG A 855 -4.87 -59.64 4.69
CA ARG A 855 -4.08 -60.07 5.86
C ARG A 855 -2.98 -59.08 6.22
N ALA A 856 -2.30 -58.49 5.22
CA ALA A 856 -1.23 -57.51 5.45
C ALA A 856 -1.74 -56.25 6.18
N ARG A 857 -2.89 -55.72 5.73
CA ARG A 857 -3.54 -54.55 6.35
C ARG A 857 -3.92 -54.76 7.83
N LYS A 858 -4.17 -56.00 8.26
CA LYS A 858 -4.55 -56.31 9.65
C LYS A 858 -3.34 -56.28 10.59
N ASN A 859 -2.16 -56.68 10.12
CA ASN A 859 -0.92 -56.66 10.92
C ASN A 859 -0.39 -55.23 11.09
N ALA A 860 -0.41 -54.40 10.05
CA ALA A 860 0.03 -53.00 10.13
C ALA A 860 -0.82 -52.18 11.13
N ALA A 861 -2.13 -52.42 11.20
CA ALA A 861 -3.03 -51.78 12.17
C ALA A 861 -2.83 -52.27 13.62
N ALA A 862 -2.22 -53.45 13.82
CA ALA A 862 -1.90 -53.98 15.15
C ALA A 862 -0.55 -53.46 15.67
N ALA A 863 0.38 -53.09 14.78
CA ALA A 863 1.66 -52.48 15.14
C ALA A 863 1.48 -51.06 15.69
N ARG A 864 0.79 -50.18 14.95
CA ARG A 864 0.57 -48.78 15.36
C ARG A 864 -0.11 -48.64 16.72
N ARG A 865 -1.08 -49.52 17.01
CA ARG A 865 -1.79 -49.57 18.31
C ARG A 865 -0.91 -50.03 19.49
N ARG A 866 0.31 -50.48 19.27
CA ARG A 866 1.32 -50.67 20.33
C ARG A 866 2.18 -49.42 20.51
N GLU A 867 2.67 -48.82 19.42
CA GLU A 867 3.40 -47.54 19.46
C GLU A 867 2.57 -46.45 20.18
N GLU A 868 1.30 -46.29 19.80
CA GLU A 868 0.37 -45.32 20.41
C GLU A 868 0.24 -45.55 21.94
N ALA A 869 0.10 -46.80 22.38
CA ALA A 869 -0.07 -47.15 23.79
C ALA A 869 1.21 -47.00 24.63
N GLU A 870 2.39 -47.24 24.05
CA GLU A 870 3.67 -47.02 24.72
C GLU A 870 3.96 -45.52 24.88
N THR A 871 3.53 -44.67 23.94
CA THR A 871 3.65 -43.21 24.07
C THR A 871 2.72 -42.58 25.12
N GLU A 872 1.47 -43.05 25.27
CA GLU A 872 0.57 -42.56 26.34
C GLU A 872 1.09 -42.92 27.74
N SER A 873 1.66 -44.12 27.90
CA SER A 873 2.27 -44.59 29.16
C SER A 873 3.42 -43.68 29.62
N ALA A 874 4.32 -43.31 28.69
CA ALA A 874 5.43 -42.41 28.98
C ALA A 874 4.96 -41.00 29.38
N ALA A 875 3.89 -40.49 28.76
CA ALA A 875 3.33 -39.18 29.08
C ALA A 875 2.72 -39.12 30.50
N GLN A 876 2.06 -40.19 30.95
CA GLN A 876 1.47 -40.24 32.30
C GLN A 876 2.53 -40.35 33.41
N ALA A 877 3.64 -41.04 33.16
CA ALA A 877 4.73 -41.16 34.14
C ALA A 877 5.41 -39.82 34.48
N ALA A 878 5.50 -38.90 33.51
CA ALA A 878 6.14 -37.60 33.69
C ALA A 878 5.35 -36.62 34.60
N ALA A 879 4.04 -36.82 34.75
CA ALA A 879 3.16 -35.89 35.47
C ALA A 879 3.17 -36.04 37.00
N ALA A 880 3.83 -37.07 37.55
CA ALA A 880 3.64 -37.52 38.94
C ALA A 880 4.69 -36.99 39.96
N VAL A 881 5.61 -36.10 39.57
CA VAL A 881 6.85 -35.83 40.35
C VAL A 881 6.91 -34.44 41.02
N VAL A 882 5.94 -33.54 40.80
CA VAL A 882 5.96 -32.17 41.36
C VAL A 882 4.67 -31.83 42.11
N ALA A 883 4.49 -32.42 43.30
CA ALA A 883 3.43 -32.06 44.25
C ALA A 883 3.78 -32.49 45.70
N ALA A 884 4.62 -31.72 46.40
CA ALA A 884 4.89 -31.93 47.83
C ALA A 884 5.41 -30.66 48.53
N GLU A 885 4.52 -29.93 49.22
CA GLU A 885 4.87 -28.92 50.23
C GLU A 885 4.68 -29.49 51.65
N PRO A 886 5.53 -29.13 52.63
CA PRO A 886 5.30 -29.43 54.05
C PRO A 886 4.49 -28.33 54.75
N VAL A 887 3.59 -28.74 55.65
CA VAL A 887 2.68 -27.85 56.41
C VAL A 887 3.29 -27.41 57.76
N ALA A 888 3.04 -26.18 58.17
CA ALA A 888 3.18 -25.69 59.55
C ALA A 888 1.99 -24.79 59.95
N THR A 889 1.70 -24.70 61.25
CA THR A 889 0.42 -24.23 61.82
C THR A 889 0.49 -22.84 62.53
N PRO A 890 -0.66 -22.19 62.84
CA PRO A 890 -0.74 -20.73 63.00
C PRO A 890 -0.83 -20.21 64.45
N ALA A 891 -0.62 -18.89 64.63
CA ALA A 891 -1.01 -18.14 65.84
C ALA A 891 -1.36 -16.66 65.58
N ALA A 892 -2.56 -16.28 66.03
CA ALA A 892 -3.12 -15.02 66.55
C ALA A 892 -2.55 -13.59 66.30
N ASP A 893 -3.49 -12.64 66.48
CA ASP A 893 -3.39 -11.23 66.93
C ASP A 893 -3.03 -10.07 65.97
N ALA A 894 -3.50 -8.89 66.40
CA ALA A 894 -3.44 -7.54 65.81
C ALA A 894 -3.23 -6.53 66.99
N PRO A 895 -3.27 -5.17 66.86
CA PRO A 895 -3.44 -4.30 65.68
C PRO A 895 -2.51 -3.04 65.62
N ALA A 896 -2.59 -2.28 64.50
CA ALA A 896 -2.49 -0.81 64.37
C ALA A 896 -1.19 0.02 64.70
N ALA A 897 -1.15 1.22 64.07
CA ALA A 897 -0.49 2.49 64.44
C ALA A 897 0.93 2.87 63.88
N GLY A 898 1.10 4.18 63.60
CA GLY A 898 2.37 4.92 63.38
C GLY A 898 3.00 4.84 61.97
N GLU A 899 3.81 5.78 61.44
CA GLU A 899 4.12 7.23 61.66
C GLU A 899 4.59 7.78 60.27
N GLN A 900 4.29 8.99 59.78
CA GLN A 900 4.81 10.35 60.10
C GLN A 900 6.36 10.58 60.05
N ALA A 901 6.87 11.09 58.92
CA ALA A 901 7.98 12.08 58.77
C ALA A 901 8.14 12.43 57.27
N ILE A 902 7.88 13.66 56.77
CA ILE A 902 8.54 14.96 56.94
C ILE A 902 9.89 15.09 56.18
N ALA A 903 9.85 15.83 55.06
CA ALA A 903 10.93 16.70 54.58
C ALA A 903 10.37 17.72 53.55
N GLN A 904 10.18 18.98 53.95
CA GLN A 904 9.88 20.10 53.04
C GLN A 904 11.08 21.06 52.97
N GLY A 905 11.39 21.56 51.77
CA GLY A 905 12.42 22.58 51.52
C GLY A 905 11.80 23.90 51.04
N THR A 906 11.52 24.78 52.00
CA THR A 906 11.26 26.23 51.95
C THR A 906 11.03 26.95 50.60
N GLN A 907 9.94 27.73 50.54
CA GLN A 907 9.83 28.92 49.68
C GLN A 907 10.70 30.07 50.22
N GLU A 908 11.10 31.04 49.39
CA GLU A 908 10.51 32.40 49.40
C GLU A 908 11.19 33.43 48.45
N ARG A 909 10.34 34.33 47.91
CA ARG A 909 10.55 35.76 47.58
C ARG A 909 11.39 36.24 46.36
N ASN A 910 10.69 37.16 45.66
CA ASN A 910 11.13 38.43 45.05
C ASN A 910 11.72 38.47 43.63
N SER A 911 11.11 39.39 42.86
CA SER A 911 11.43 39.91 41.50
C SER A 911 10.79 39.13 40.36
#